data_AF-A0A0N1I801-F1
#
_entry.id   AF-A0A0N1I801-F1
#
_cell.length_a   1.000
_cell.length_b   1.000
_cell.length_c   1.000
_cell.angle_alpha   90.00
_cell.angle_beta   90.00
_cell.angle_gamma   90.00
#
_symmetry.space_group_name_H-M   'P 1'
#
loop_
_entity.id
_entity.type
_entity.pdbx_description
1 polymer ?
#
loop_
_entity_poly.entity_id
_entity_poly.type
_entity_poly.pdbx_seq_one_letter_code
_entity_poly.pdbx_strand_id
1 'polypeptide(L)'
;MALGYLGSKHTVYDIYPVRNKRVLLLVDPQNILNDSADLHATISTISYLLKKAAIVIIGASYGRLPGTTLNLSRKEREAALEAFRREDGLGYTNFFSSLTPAEKVKLLSRVPGLGFTSSPASAPGSHHAPNTGKTSLFGTLTNEQKSTVLRAAYPNQEFISCTTLPFVAALQQHFPGVPITFAPDCMRPPTSQMQPGAILVLENFRFYRNETATVAEERIAMAMVLATEIDLFINDSLGTSHRTLASNVELPKLLLHGAAGLSMERELAFYSKFLSHPSRPLAVMVGGSDIVRKLRLIRSLAERVDRILIAGAVAFPFLVARGAHAGRGYETGEKELRISVAATQMNSSVADREGFMTTRTCSQYAAEILQICEENHVDVVLPIDHLAVADPDFKSYDTKRKERAKVVEVPSPSVPQDKYSVDCGAETLNLFMRSLRGCRTIFWTGMIGWYSKGFCSGTNSFATLLASTDIIAVLAGQHTALAALDLGIADKVFHVSGGGLASLELLMGGSLPGIESLTDVAPPIDPKTYISVNELLRTLPLFSGCNSHQLRTVARKFVRRIHSEGDFLFHRGDRHTRMYVVARGGLVAHCGEDYSSMPSRFIGKGQTVGMYDFITQAQSTETVRAALPDTVTYHLSFIALNDLLNGYPDLAIQLFQNISEPLRLIVNADYYNQQTPAQVAWRNSCRTRVPQPCSIPRTTALWEDILQDAIIAVVLQKLTMRYTPYVPVAPNVEPEALVGTPSVLYGGLLKRLQHHHHLPCSIAMSVLRNFLYHYIIGWVRSPVVATVVSTMAVAPLRVWSYGIMYCDINFKMVLEEAVCGAVVSVAPTTAYRYMLSLQDRCERRRQRPMGQAMQLSLMAVVKALLGVVIFPVIYQRNFIYTQPTASRFWKADAFYAYEMKQLLSVLLRCSVHKCLKMMSLA
;
A
#
# COMPACT_ATOMS: atom_id res chain seq x y z
N MET A 1 -19.69 -4.57 -23.20
CA MET A 1 -18.71 -5.64 -23.50
C MET A 1 -17.31 -5.33 -22.97
N ALA A 2 -16.77 -4.09 -23.09
CA ALA A 2 -15.39 -3.76 -22.69
C ALA A 2 -15.04 -3.91 -21.18
N LEU A 3 -16.00 -3.83 -20.26
CA LEU A 3 -15.73 -3.79 -18.80
C LEU A 3 -15.24 -5.12 -18.20
N GLY A 4 -15.70 -6.26 -18.74
CA GLY A 4 -15.25 -7.58 -18.29
C GLY A 4 -13.83 -7.93 -18.74
N TYR A 5 -13.29 -7.17 -19.69
CA TYR A 5 -12.03 -7.43 -20.38
C TYR A 5 -10.79 -6.99 -19.60
N LEU A 6 -10.92 -5.92 -18.79
CA LEU A 6 -9.79 -5.36 -18.05
C LEU A 6 -9.36 -6.26 -16.90
N GLY A 7 -10.32 -6.79 -16.13
CA GLY A 7 -10.05 -7.69 -15.00
C GLY A 7 -9.79 -9.14 -15.40
N SER A 8 -9.93 -9.50 -16.69
CA SER A 8 -9.71 -10.85 -17.19
C SER A 8 -8.31 -11.07 -17.76
N LYS A 9 -7.38 -10.13 -17.65
CA LYS A 9 -6.04 -10.29 -18.21
C LYS A 9 -5.14 -11.15 -17.34
N HIS A 10 -4.31 -11.97 -17.98
CA HIS A 10 -3.27 -12.71 -17.28
C HIS A 10 -2.30 -11.74 -16.60
N THR A 11 -1.89 -12.09 -15.40
CA THR A 11 -0.91 -11.38 -14.58
C THR A 11 0.44 -12.09 -14.65
N VAL A 12 1.51 -11.45 -14.17
CA VAL A 12 2.84 -12.08 -14.05
C VAL A 12 2.79 -13.42 -13.31
N TYR A 13 1.85 -13.56 -12.36
CA TYR A 13 1.67 -14.80 -11.62
C TYR A 13 1.01 -15.91 -12.43
N ASP A 14 0.30 -15.61 -13.52
CA ASP A 14 -0.32 -16.63 -14.37
C ASP A 14 0.66 -17.26 -15.36
N ILE A 15 1.83 -16.65 -15.54
CA ILE A 15 2.82 -17.13 -16.49
C ILE A 15 3.59 -18.30 -15.88
N TYR A 16 3.60 -19.42 -16.59
CA TYR A 16 4.33 -20.62 -16.20
C TYR A 16 4.62 -21.48 -17.44
N PRO A 17 5.80 -22.11 -17.58
CA PRO A 17 7.01 -22.00 -16.73
C PRO A 17 7.79 -20.70 -16.98
N VAL A 18 8.42 -20.15 -15.93
CA VAL A 18 9.24 -18.92 -15.99
C VAL A 18 10.74 -19.19 -15.87
N ARG A 19 11.13 -20.31 -15.25
CA ARG A 19 12.54 -20.64 -14.98
C ARG A 19 13.33 -20.79 -16.28
N ASN A 20 14.51 -20.18 -16.34
CA ASN A 20 15.40 -20.15 -17.51
C ASN A 20 14.76 -19.56 -18.78
N LYS A 21 13.65 -18.83 -18.66
CA LYS A 21 13.03 -18.12 -19.79
C LYS A 21 13.55 -16.69 -19.88
N ARG A 22 13.67 -16.18 -21.10
CA ARG A 22 13.97 -14.78 -21.43
C ARG A 22 12.66 -13.99 -21.41
N VAL A 23 12.45 -13.25 -20.33
CA VAL A 23 11.19 -12.54 -20.08
C VAL A 23 11.40 -11.06 -20.39
N LEU A 24 10.73 -10.54 -21.43
CA LEU A 24 10.69 -9.10 -21.66
C LEU A 24 9.65 -8.46 -20.74
N LEU A 25 10.11 -7.54 -19.90
CA LEU A 25 9.31 -6.64 -19.09
C LEU A 25 9.33 -5.25 -19.73
N LEU A 26 8.20 -4.86 -20.34
CA LEU A 26 8.00 -3.52 -20.88
C LEU A 26 7.59 -2.58 -19.76
N VAL A 27 8.42 -1.57 -19.46
CA VAL A 27 8.23 -0.66 -18.32
C VAL A 27 8.01 0.77 -18.78
N ASP A 28 7.27 1.55 -17.98
CA ASP A 28 7.32 3.01 -18.06
C ASP A 28 8.63 3.51 -17.43
N PRO A 29 9.38 4.44 -18.05
CA PRO A 29 10.59 5.01 -17.45
C PRO A 29 10.39 5.55 -16.03
N GLN A 30 9.20 6.08 -15.71
CA GLN A 30 8.94 6.64 -14.39
C GLN A 30 8.89 5.56 -13.30
N ASN A 31 8.48 4.35 -13.66
CA ASN A 31 8.41 3.21 -12.75
C ASN A 31 9.81 2.68 -12.36
N ILE A 32 10.89 3.21 -12.93
CA ILE A 32 12.26 2.84 -12.53
C ILE A 32 13.02 4.04 -11.96
N LEU A 33 12.82 5.23 -12.54
CA LEU A 33 13.63 6.40 -12.20
C LEU A 33 13.11 7.18 -10.98
N ASN A 34 11.81 7.10 -10.69
CA ASN A 34 11.19 7.91 -9.65
C ASN A 34 10.67 7.04 -8.53
N ASP A 35 10.92 7.46 -7.29
CA ASP A 35 10.37 6.82 -6.12
C ASP A 35 8.85 6.99 -6.10
N SER A 36 8.13 5.89 -6.34
CA SER A 36 6.69 5.87 -6.56
C SER A 36 6.11 4.51 -6.22
N ALA A 37 4.80 4.47 -5.98
CA ALA A 37 4.12 3.20 -5.75
C ALA A 37 4.18 2.25 -6.97
N ASP A 38 4.29 2.81 -8.19
CA ASP A 38 4.52 2.03 -9.41
C ASP A 38 5.94 1.44 -9.46
N LEU A 39 6.96 2.17 -8.97
CA LEU A 39 8.30 1.62 -8.80
C LEU A 39 8.29 0.38 -7.91
N HIS A 40 7.67 0.45 -6.73
CA HIS A 40 7.59 -0.71 -5.84
C HIS A 40 6.89 -1.91 -6.48
N ALA A 41 5.86 -1.67 -7.30
CA ALA A 41 5.17 -2.72 -8.04
C ALA A 41 6.07 -3.33 -9.12
N THR A 42 6.74 -2.51 -9.94
CA THR A 42 7.67 -2.99 -10.98
C THR A 42 8.88 -3.72 -10.39
N ILE A 43 9.46 -3.22 -9.29
CA ILE A 43 10.54 -3.91 -8.55
C ILE A 43 10.04 -5.25 -7.99
N SER A 44 8.80 -5.33 -7.53
CA SER A 44 8.19 -6.59 -7.07
C SER A 44 8.01 -7.58 -8.23
N THR A 45 7.63 -7.11 -9.42
CA THR A 45 7.59 -7.93 -10.65
C THR A 45 8.97 -8.50 -10.96
N ILE A 46 10.01 -7.66 -10.97
CA ILE A 46 11.39 -8.07 -11.23
C ILE A 46 11.87 -9.06 -10.15
N SER A 47 11.64 -8.77 -8.87
CA SER A 47 12.01 -9.66 -7.76
C SER A 47 11.36 -11.04 -7.88
N TYR A 48 10.08 -11.09 -8.28
CA TYR A 48 9.39 -12.35 -8.54
C TYR A 48 10.08 -13.14 -9.66
N LEU A 49 10.37 -12.51 -10.80
CA LEU A 49 11.03 -13.18 -11.94
C LEU A 49 12.45 -13.66 -11.59
N LEU A 50 13.22 -12.86 -10.85
CA LEU A 50 14.57 -13.23 -10.40
C LEU A 50 14.55 -14.43 -9.44
N LYS A 51 13.60 -14.48 -8.50
CA LYS A 51 13.41 -15.65 -7.61
C LYS A 51 13.09 -16.92 -8.39
N LYS A 52 12.51 -16.80 -9.58
CA LYS A 52 12.25 -17.91 -10.49
C LYS A 52 13.44 -18.29 -11.38
N ALA A 53 14.59 -17.64 -11.20
CA ALA A 53 15.74 -17.75 -12.10
C ALA A 53 15.36 -17.50 -13.58
N ALA A 54 14.49 -16.51 -13.82
CA ALA A 54 14.26 -15.99 -15.16
C ALA A 54 15.43 -15.09 -15.59
N ILE A 55 15.63 -14.94 -16.89
CA ILE A 55 16.48 -13.88 -17.45
C ILE A 55 15.56 -12.69 -17.71
N VAL A 56 15.72 -11.62 -16.94
CA VAL A 56 14.82 -10.45 -17.00
C VAL A 56 15.37 -9.45 -17.99
N ILE A 57 14.66 -9.25 -19.10
CA ILE A 57 14.99 -8.25 -20.12
C ILE A 57 14.06 -7.05 -19.90
N ILE A 58 14.61 -5.88 -19.63
CA ILE A 58 13.86 -4.64 -19.38
C ILE A 58 13.93 -3.78 -20.64
N GLY A 59 12.76 -3.40 -21.15
CA GLY A 59 12.63 -2.51 -22.30
C GLY A 59 11.65 -1.38 -22.03
N ALA A 60 11.82 -0.24 -22.70
CA ALA A 60 10.92 0.91 -22.57
C ALA A 60 10.75 1.62 -23.92
N SER A 61 9.60 2.29 -24.08
CA SER A 61 9.24 3.05 -25.30
C SER A 61 8.70 4.42 -24.94
N TYR A 62 9.57 5.43 -24.93
CA TYR A 62 9.20 6.78 -24.47
C TYR A 62 9.94 7.90 -25.21
N GLY A 63 9.45 9.14 -25.06
CA GLY A 63 10.00 10.31 -25.74
C GLY A 63 9.56 10.47 -27.20
N ARG A 64 9.84 11.61 -27.82
CA ARG A 64 9.49 11.91 -29.23
C ARG A 64 10.71 11.79 -30.13
N LEU A 65 11.30 10.60 -30.18
CA LEU A 65 12.40 10.30 -31.10
C LEU A 65 11.83 10.01 -32.50
N PRO A 66 12.42 10.59 -33.57
CA PRO A 66 12.05 10.23 -34.95
C PRO A 66 12.50 8.81 -35.32
N GLY A 67 13.50 8.29 -34.61
CA GLY A 67 14.03 6.94 -34.78
C GLY A 67 14.88 6.77 -36.05
N THR A 68 15.59 5.65 -36.12
CA THR A 68 16.37 5.19 -37.27
C THR A 68 15.70 4.00 -37.95
N THR A 69 16.08 3.66 -39.17
CA THR A 69 15.51 2.51 -39.89
C THR A 69 16.13 1.20 -39.40
N LEU A 70 15.35 0.10 -39.43
CA LEU A 70 15.91 -1.23 -39.12
C LEU A 70 16.92 -1.72 -40.17
N ASN A 71 16.74 -1.33 -41.44
CA ASN A 71 17.52 -1.81 -42.59
C ASN A 71 18.83 -1.02 -42.80
N LEU A 72 19.57 -0.74 -41.73
CA LEU A 72 20.89 -0.11 -41.80
C LEU A 72 22.00 -1.15 -41.95
N SER A 73 23.09 -0.79 -42.64
CA SER A 73 24.29 -1.61 -42.61
C SER A 73 24.86 -1.65 -41.18
N ARG A 74 25.63 -2.70 -40.86
CA ARG A 74 26.20 -2.88 -39.51
C ARG A 74 26.98 -1.64 -39.04
N LYS A 75 27.81 -1.06 -39.91
CA LYS A 75 28.64 0.12 -39.60
C LYS A 75 27.80 1.37 -39.36
N GLU A 76 26.77 1.61 -40.18
CA GLU A 76 25.89 2.78 -40.04
C GLU A 76 25.09 2.73 -38.75
N ARG A 77 24.60 1.54 -38.38
CA ARG A 77 23.88 1.34 -37.13
C ARG A 77 24.80 1.53 -35.92
N GLU A 78 26.00 0.95 -35.93
CA GLU A 78 26.98 1.15 -34.86
C GLU A 78 27.30 2.65 -34.67
N ALA A 79 27.51 3.38 -35.77
CA ALA A 79 27.72 4.83 -35.73
C ALA A 79 26.50 5.60 -35.19
N ALA A 80 25.27 5.22 -35.56
CA ALA A 80 24.05 5.86 -35.06
C ALA A 80 23.84 5.62 -33.55
N LEU A 81 24.14 4.41 -33.07
CA LEU A 81 24.08 4.04 -31.66
C LEU A 81 25.14 4.77 -30.82
N GLU A 82 26.35 4.93 -31.37
CA GLU A 82 27.42 5.67 -30.72
C GLU A 82 27.11 7.17 -30.67
N ALA A 83 26.57 7.73 -31.76
CA ALA A 83 26.10 9.11 -31.78
C ALA A 83 24.99 9.35 -30.73
N PHE A 84 24.01 8.45 -30.64
CA PHE A 84 22.93 8.56 -29.66
C PHE A 84 23.44 8.52 -28.21
N ARG A 85 24.42 7.66 -27.93
CA ARG A 85 25.08 7.60 -26.61
C ARG A 85 25.92 8.85 -26.30
N ARG A 86 26.72 9.34 -27.25
CA ARG A 86 27.51 10.58 -27.10
C ARG A 86 26.62 11.81 -26.89
N GLU A 87 25.37 11.74 -27.33
CA GLU A 87 24.36 12.79 -27.15
C GLU A 87 23.46 12.56 -25.92
N ASP A 88 23.86 11.68 -24.99
CA ASP A 88 23.10 11.36 -23.77
C ASP A 88 21.63 11.00 -24.06
N GLY A 89 21.38 10.31 -25.18
CA GLY A 89 20.03 9.91 -25.59
C GLY A 89 19.13 11.03 -26.11
N LEU A 90 19.67 12.23 -26.41
CA LEU A 90 18.92 13.35 -26.98
C LEU A 90 18.56 13.13 -28.46
N GLY A 91 19.35 12.32 -29.18
CA GLY A 91 19.10 11.93 -30.57
C GLY A 91 19.14 13.07 -31.59
N TYR A 92 19.99 14.08 -31.37
CA TYR A 92 20.19 15.18 -32.30
C TYR A 92 20.65 14.71 -33.68
N THR A 93 21.66 13.83 -33.75
CA THR A 93 22.17 13.32 -35.03
C THR A 93 21.14 12.46 -35.74
N ASN A 94 20.36 11.67 -35.00
CA ASN A 94 19.27 10.86 -35.56
C ASN A 94 18.12 11.73 -36.07
N PHE A 95 17.79 12.79 -35.35
CA PHE A 95 16.82 13.77 -35.83
C PHE A 95 17.31 14.46 -37.10
N PHE A 96 18.55 14.95 -37.10
CA PHE A 96 19.16 15.56 -38.28
C PHE A 96 19.18 14.60 -39.47
N SER A 97 19.46 13.31 -39.26
CA SER A 97 19.51 12.32 -40.34
C SER A 97 18.14 12.09 -41.00
N SER A 98 17.05 12.26 -40.25
CA SER A 98 15.67 12.15 -40.76
C SER A 98 15.22 13.32 -41.65
N LEU A 99 15.93 14.46 -41.59
CA LEU A 99 15.57 15.67 -42.33
C LEU A 99 15.85 15.55 -43.84
N THR A 100 15.14 16.37 -44.61
CA THR A 100 15.35 16.47 -46.06
C THR A 100 16.74 17.07 -46.39
N PRO A 101 17.32 16.79 -47.57
CA PRO A 101 18.63 17.33 -47.95
C PRO A 101 18.70 18.86 -47.93
N ALA A 102 17.59 19.55 -48.26
CA ALA A 102 17.51 21.01 -48.25
C ALA A 102 17.54 21.58 -46.82
N GLU A 103 16.79 20.98 -45.90
CA GLU A 103 16.80 21.36 -44.48
C GLU A 103 18.18 21.14 -43.84
N LYS A 104 18.84 20.02 -44.16
CA LYS A 104 20.19 19.71 -43.68
C LYS A 104 21.20 20.80 -44.03
N VAL A 105 21.18 21.28 -45.28
CA VAL A 105 22.08 22.37 -45.72
C VAL A 105 21.76 23.68 -45.00
N LYS A 106 20.47 24.00 -44.84
CA LYS A 106 20.02 25.20 -44.13
C LYS A 106 20.41 25.20 -42.65
N LEU A 107 20.47 24.04 -42.01
CA LEU A 107 20.93 23.91 -40.63
C LEU A 107 22.45 24.00 -40.52
N LEU A 108 23.18 23.35 -41.42
CA LEU A 108 24.65 23.40 -41.42
C LEU A 108 25.20 24.80 -41.69
N SER A 109 24.53 25.61 -42.52
CA SER A 109 24.92 27.00 -42.75
C SER A 109 24.74 27.93 -41.54
N ARG A 110 23.98 27.50 -40.52
CA ARG A 110 23.79 28.24 -39.27
C ARG A 110 24.86 27.92 -38.22
N VAL A 111 25.73 26.94 -38.45
CA VAL A 111 26.80 26.59 -37.52
C VAL A 111 27.98 27.55 -37.70
N PRO A 112 28.39 28.31 -36.67
CA PRO A 112 29.53 29.22 -36.77
C PRO A 112 30.81 28.45 -37.13
N GLY A 113 31.55 28.90 -38.15
CA GLY A 113 32.82 28.30 -38.57
C GLY A 113 32.73 27.20 -39.64
N LEU A 114 31.53 26.72 -39.98
CA LEU A 114 31.28 25.86 -41.15
C LEU A 114 30.86 26.75 -42.34
N GLY A 115 31.85 27.28 -43.06
CA GLY A 115 31.62 28.16 -44.22
C GLY A 115 30.97 27.42 -45.39
N PHE A 116 29.64 27.35 -45.43
CA PHE A 116 28.90 27.08 -46.66
C PHE A 116 28.50 28.40 -47.30
N THR A 117 29.31 28.89 -48.25
CA THR A 117 28.90 29.98 -49.13
C THR A 117 27.81 29.47 -50.07
N SER A 118 26.62 30.05 -49.98
CA SER A 118 25.56 29.84 -50.95
C SER A 118 25.97 30.45 -52.28
N SER A 119 26.47 29.64 -53.21
CA SER A 119 26.53 30.02 -54.63
C SER A 119 25.59 29.14 -55.43
N PRO A 120 24.57 29.68 -56.12
CA PRO A 120 23.86 28.97 -57.15
C PRO A 120 24.67 29.03 -58.46
N ALA A 121 24.67 27.91 -59.20
CA ALA A 121 25.22 27.72 -60.55
C ALA A 121 26.74 27.43 -60.69
N SER A 122 27.06 26.17 -61.02
CA SER A 122 27.75 25.82 -62.28
C SER A 122 27.96 24.29 -62.46
N ALA A 123 27.73 23.84 -63.70
CA ALA A 123 28.13 22.58 -64.36
C ALA A 123 27.24 21.31 -64.22
N PRO A 124 26.62 20.83 -65.32
CA PRO A 124 25.99 19.51 -65.38
C PRO A 124 27.07 18.46 -65.64
N GLY A 125 27.43 17.70 -64.60
CA GLY A 125 28.44 16.65 -64.74
C GLY A 125 29.12 16.26 -63.43
N SER A 126 28.36 15.89 -62.40
CA SER A 126 28.88 15.03 -61.33
C SER A 126 27.73 14.26 -60.67
N HIS A 127 27.46 13.07 -61.21
CA HIS A 127 26.70 12.07 -60.48
C HIS A 127 27.57 11.56 -59.31
N HIS A 128 26.97 11.49 -58.12
CA HIS A 128 27.46 10.88 -56.88
C HIS A 128 28.34 11.72 -55.93
N ALA A 129 27.68 12.48 -55.05
CA ALA A 129 28.12 12.60 -53.66
C ALA A 129 26.96 12.14 -52.74
N PRO A 130 27.09 11.03 -51.99
CA PRO A 130 25.99 10.49 -51.19
C PRO A 130 25.66 11.43 -50.01
N ASN A 131 24.39 11.44 -49.61
CA ASN A 131 23.86 12.13 -48.42
C ASN A 131 24.58 11.80 -47.09
N THR A 132 25.53 10.86 -47.08
CA THR A 132 26.25 10.35 -45.91
C THR A 132 27.25 11.34 -45.31
N GLY A 133 27.84 12.23 -46.12
CA GLY A 133 28.84 13.20 -45.62
C GLY A 133 28.26 14.26 -44.68
N LYS A 134 27.05 14.75 -44.95
CA LYS A 134 26.43 15.86 -44.19
C LYS A 134 26.03 15.44 -42.77
N THR A 135 25.50 14.23 -42.62
CA THR A 135 25.16 13.68 -41.30
C THR A 135 26.40 13.38 -40.47
N SER A 136 27.47 12.88 -41.12
CA SER A 136 28.77 12.67 -40.47
C SER A 136 29.37 13.98 -39.96
N LEU A 137 29.34 15.04 -40.79
CA LEU A 137 29.77 16.39 -40.41
C LEU A 137 28.96 16.98 -39.25
N PHE A 138 27.63 16.77 -39.24
CA PHE A 138 26.81 17.21 -38.11
C PHE A 138 27.13 16.41 -36.84
N GLY A 139 27.43 15.12 -36.97
CA GLY A 139 27.75 14.22 -35.88
C GLY A 139 29.02 14.62 -35.11
N THR A 140 30.01 15.23 -35.76
CA THR A 140 31.27 15.66 -35.12
C THR A 140 31.11 16.90 -34.22
N LEU A 141 30.05 17.69 -34.42
CA LEU A 141 29.76 18.89 -33.63
C LEU A 141 29.56 18.59 -32.14
N THR A 142 29.74 19.62 -31.30
CA THR A 142 29.46 19.51 -29.86
C THR A 142 27.96 19.50 -29.60
N ASN A 143 27.53 18.90 -28.48
CA ASN A 143 26.11 18.83 -28.11
C ASN A 143 25.49 20.23 -27.94
N GLU A 144 26.27 21.20 -27.47
CA GLU A 144 25.85 22.60 -27.36
C GLU A 144 25.56 23.21 -28.74
N GLN A 145 26.48 23.09 -29.69
CA GLN A 145 26.29 23.57 -31.07
C GLN A 145 25.07 22.93 -31.74
N LYS A 146 24.91 21.60 -31.59
CA LYS A 146 23.75 20.85 -32.10
C LYS A 146 22.45 21.38 -31.48
N SER A 147 22.43 21.57 -30.16
CA SER A 147 21.26 22.04 -29.44
C SER A 147 20.85 23.45 -29.88
N THR A 148 21.80 24.37 -30.05
CA THR A 148 21.54 25.75 -30.45
C THR A 148 20.92 25.81 -31.85
N VAL A 149 21.49 25.07 -32.81
CA VAL A 149 21.00 25.07 -34.19
C VAL A 149 19.62 24.41 -34.32
N LEU A 150 19.43 23.26 -33.66
CA LEU A 150 18.16 22.53 -33.74
C LEU A 150 17.03 23.24 -33.01
N ARG A 151 17.27 23.78 -31.80
CA ARG A 151 16.24 24.51 -31.05
C ARG A 151 15.89 25.85 -31.70
N ALA A 152 16.83 26.50 -32.37
CA ALA A 152 16.54 27.72 -33.14
C ALA A 152 15.71 27.44 -34.41
N ALA A 153 15.91 26.28 -35.05
CA ALA A 153 15.16 25.91 -36.24
C ALA A 153 13.80 25.27 -35.93
N TYR A 154 13.71 24.53 -34.83
CA TYR A 154 12.53 23.79 -34.41
C TYR A 154 12.18 24.12 -32.95
N PRO A 155 11.71 25.36 -32.65
CA PRO A 155 11.46 25.80 -31.28
C PRO A 155 10.33 25.03 -30.58
N ASN A 156 9.44 24.40 -31.34
CA ASN A 156 8.33 23.59 -30.83
C ASN A 156 8.72 22.12 -30.60
N GLN A 157 9.93 21.70 -30.99
CA GLN A 157 10.43 20.35 -30.80
C GLN A 157 11.20 20.27 -29.48
N GLU A 158 10.67 19.51 -28.52
CA GLU A 158 11.36 19.24 -27.26
C GLU A 158 12.34 18.07 -27.45
N PHE A 159 13.62 18.34 -27.17
CA PHE A 159 14.67 17.34 -27.11
C PHE A 159 14.92 16.98 -25.65
N ILE A 160 14.51 15.77 -25.29
CA ILE A 160 14.62 15.21 -23.93
C ILE A 160 15.49 13.97 -24.03
N SER A 161 16.33 13.72 -23.02
CA SER A 161 17.11 12.49 -22.94
C SER A 161 16.16 11.30 -22.87
N CYS A 162 16.32 10.37 -23.82
CA CYS A 162 15.44 9.21 -23.98
C CYS A 162 16.21 7.89 -23.84
N THR A 163 17.41 7.89 -23.24
CA THR A 163 18.21 6.68 -23.04
C THR A 163 17.77 5.94 -21.78
N THR A 164 17.72 4.60 -21.85
CA THR A 164 17.44 3.74 -20.68
C THR A 164 18.68 3.44 -19.83
N LEU A 165 19.87 3.92 -20.22
CA LEU A 165 21.11 3.72 -19.47
C LEU A 165 20.98 4.04 -17.95
N PRO A 166 20.28 5.12 -17.53
CA PRO A 166 20.09 5.42 -16.11
C PRO A 166 19.34 4.33 -15.32
N PHE A 167 18.57 3.47 -16.00
CA PHE A 167 17.86 2.36 -15.34
C PHE A 167 18.84 1.38 -14.71
N VAL A 168 20.03 1.21 -15.29
CA VAL A 168 21.06 0.30 -14.76
C VAL A 168 21.46 0.73 -13.35
N ALA A 169 21.74 2.02 -13.16
CA ALA A 169 22.12 2.55 -11.85
C ALA A 169 20.97 2.42 -10.84
N ALA A 170 19.73 2.74 -11.25
CA ALA A 170 18.56 2.61 -10.40
C ALA A 170 18.30 1.14 -9.97
N LEU A 171 18.37 0.20 -10.91
CA LEU A 171 18.17 -1.22 -10.61
C LEU A 171 19.30 -1.80 -9.77
N GLN A 172 20.54 -1.34 -9.97
CA GLN A 172 21.69 -1.76 -9.16
C GLN A 172 21.53 -1.39 -7.69
N GLN A 173 20.87 -0.26 -7.40
CA GLN A 173 20.54 0.15 -6.02
C GLN A 173 19.52 -0.80 -5.38
N HIS A 174 18.52 -1.27 -6.13
CA HIS A 174 17.47 -2.16 -5.61
C HIS A 174 17.86 -3.64 -5.56
N PHE A 175 18.79 -4.07 -6.42
CA PHE A 175 19.21 -5.48 -6.53
C PHE A 175 20.73 -5.63 -6.38
N PRO A 176 21.30 -5.32 -5.20
CA PRO A 176 22.72 -5.49 -4.96
C PRO A 176 23.12 -6.97 -5.10
N GLY A 177 24.11 -7.24 -5.96
CA GLY A 177 24.61 -8.60 -6.22
C GLY A 177 23.96 -9.33 -7.40
N VAL A 178 22.95 -8.75 -8.03
CA VAL A 178 22.40 -9.28 -9.30
C VAL A 178 23.22 -8.74 -10.47
N PRO A 179 23.64 -9.57 -11.45
CA PRO A 179 24.35 -9.08 -12.62
C PRO A 179 23.39 -8.31 -13.54
N ILE A 180 23.64 -7.01 -13.72
CA ILE A 180 22.87 -6.12 -14.58
C ILE A 180 23.74 -5.69 -15.76
N THR A 181 23.29 -6.00 -16.98
CA THR A 181 23.99 -5.65 -18.22
C THR A 181 23.18 -4.66 -19.04
N PHE A 182 23.84 -3.70 -19.68
CA PHE A 182 23.21 -2.76 -20.61
C PHE A 182 23.46 -3.20 -22.06
N ALA A 183 22.38 -3.32 -22.85
CA ALA A 183 22.44 -3.56 -24.28
C ALA A 183 22.17 -2.25 -25.03
N PRO A 184 23.19 -1.61 -25.64
CA PRO A 184 23.00 -0.36 -26.36
C PRO A 184 22.15 -0.53 -27.63
N ASP A 185 22.08 -1.72 -28.22
CA ASP A 185 21.19 -2.04 -29.34
C ASP A 185 20.05 -2.95 -28.87
N CYS A 186 18.83 -2.43 -28.86
CA CYS A 186 17.65 -3.21 -28.47
C CYS A 186 17.25 -4.28 -29.49
N MET A 187 17.76 -4.24 -30.72
CA MET A 187 17.48 -5.24 -31.77
C MET A 187 18.51 -6.36 -31.85
N ARG A 188 19.66 -6.24 -31.17
CA ARG A 188 20.67 -7.30 -31.06
C ARG A 188 21.21 -7.43 -29.64
N PRO A 189 20.33 -7.76 -28.67
CA PRO A 189 20.75 -7.97 -27.30
C PRO A 189 21.67 -9.21 -27.17
N PRO A 190 22.68 -9.19 -26.29
CA PRO A 190 23.57 -10.33 -26.02
C PRO A 190 22.91 -11.37 -25.08
N THR A 191 21.70 -11.82 -25.42
CA THR A 191 20.89 -12.74 -24.59
C THR A 191 21.54 -14.11 -24.40
N SER A 192 22.28 -14.61 -25.39
CA SER A 192 22.93 -15.93 -25.35
C SER A 192 24.04 -16.04 -24.31
N GLN A 193 24.58 -14.91 -23.85
CA GLN A 193 25.64 -14.84 -22.84
C GLN A 193 25.08 -14.70 -21.42
N MET A 194 23.75 -14.59 -21.28
CA MET A 194 23.11 -14.31 -20.00
C MET A 194 22.88 -15.57 -19.17
N GLN A 195 23.14 -15.43 -17.88
CA GLN A 195 22.87 -16.47 -16.88
C GLN A 195 21.44 -16.31 -16.31
N PRO A 196 20.77 -17.41 -15.95
CA PRO A 196 19.52 -17.36 -15.20
C PRO A 196 19.63 -16.48 -13.94
N GLY A 197 18.66 -15.60 -13.71
CA GLY A 197 18.69 -14.65 -12.59
C GLY A 197 19.48 -13.36 -12.87
N ALA A 198 19.89 -13.11 -14.11
CA ALA A 198 20.49 -11.84 -14.54
C ALA A 198 19.45 -10.85 -15.10
N ILE A 199 19.79 -9.56 -15.10
CA ILE A 199 18.99 -8.48 -15.69
C ILE A 199 19.71 -7.92 -16.92
N LEU A 200 18.98 -7.75 -18.03
CA LEU A 200 19.40 -7.02 -19.21
C LEU A 200 18.55 -5.77 -19.37
N VAL A 201 19.17 -4.60 -19.49
CA VAL A 201 18.48 -3.36 -19.84
C VAL A 201 18.72 -3.08 -21.32
N LEU A 202 17.66 -3.06 -22.12
CA LEU A 202 17.72 -2.68 -23.53
C LEU A 202 17.62 -1.16 -23.66
N GLU A 203 18.32 -0.60 -24.64
CA GLU A 203 18.09 0.78 -25.07
C GLU A 203 16.64 1.00 -25.54
N ASN A 204 16.16 2.24 -25.47
CA ASN A 204 14.79 2.63 -25.80
C ASN A 204 14.37 2.14 -27.20
N PHE A 205 13.21 1.48 -27.28
CA PHE A 205 12.67 0.94 -28.53
C PHE A 205 12.42 2.03 -29.59
N ARG A 206 12.13 3.27 -29.18
CA ARG A 206 11.95 4.41 -30.10
C ARG A 206 13.24 4.90 -30.75
N PHE A 207 14.39 4.32 -30.41
CA PHE A 207 15.59 4.47 -31.23
C PHE A 207 15.36 4.00 -32.67
N TYR A 208 14.48 3.00 -32.88
CA TYR A 208 14.04 2.56 -34.20
C TYR A 208 12.66 3.13 -34.54
N ARG A 209 12.52 3.72 -35.73
CA ARG A 209 11.26 4.34 -36.20
C ARG A 209 10.11 3.32 -36.28
N ASN A 210 10.47 2.07 -36.51
CA ASN A 210 9.56 0.93 -36.65
C ASN A 210 8.70 0.73 -35.39
N GLU A 211 9.16 1.15 -34.22
CA GLU A 211 8.40 1.04 -32.98
C GLU A 211 7.08 1.82 -33.03
N THR A 212 7.09 3.01 -33.65
CA THR A 212 5.94 3.93 -33.76
C THR A 212 5.41 4.06 -35.19
N ALA A 213 5.77 3.13 -36.08
CA ALA A 213 5.37 3.18 -37.48
C ALA A 213 3.85 3.08 -37.62
N THR A 214 3.27 3.88 -38.54
CA THR A 214 1.84 3.82 -38.86
C THR A 214 1.50 2.54 -39.61
N VAL A 215 2.40 2.08 -40.48
CA VAL A 215 2.28 0.84 -41.25
C VAL A 215 2.54 -0.37 -40.35
N ALA A 216 1.61 -1.33 -40.36
CA ALA A 216 1.69 -2.53 -39.53
C ALA A 216 2.88 -3.44 -39.86
N GLU A 217 3.19 -3.61 -41.15
CA GLU A 217 4.31 -4.44 -41.62
C GLU A 217 5.66 -3.98 -41.05
N GLU A 218 5.90 -2.67 -40.97
CA GLU A 218 7.12 -2.12 -40.38
C GLU A 218 7.21 -2.43 -38.88
N ARG A 219 6.08 -2.40 -38.15
CA ARG A 219 6.03 -2.76 -36.72
C ARG A 219 6.24 -4.26 -36.52
N ILE A 220 5.59 -5.09 -37.34
CA ILE A 220 5.71 -6.54 -37.30
C ILE A 220 7.15 -6.96 -37.57
N ALA A 221 7.84 -6.33 -38.53
CA ALA A 221 9.25 -6.62 -38.80
C ALA A 221 10.15 -6.41 -37.58
N MET A 222 9.93 -5.34 -36.80
CA MET A 222 10.63 -5.11 -35.54
C MET A 222 10.29 -6.16 -34.49
N ALA A 223 9.00 -6.47 -34.35
CA ALA A 223 8.52 -7.44 -33.38
C ALA A 223 9.01 -8.87 -33.67
N MET A 224 9.18 -9.24 -34.94
CA MET A 224 9.77 -10.51 -35.35
C MET A 224 11.22 -10.65 -34.88
N VAL A 225 12.02 -9.58 -34.97
CA VAL A 225 13.41 -9.57 -34.46
C VAL A 225 13.42 -9.69 -32.93
N LEU A 226 12.51 -9.02 -32.24
CA LEU A 226 12.38 -9.14 -30.79
C LEU A 226 11.95 -10.56 -30.36
N ALA A 227 11.02 -11.18 -31.11
CA ALA A 227 10.49 -12.50 -30.80
C ALA A 227 11.54 -13.63 -30.90
N THR A 228 12.66 -13.45 -31.61
CA THR A 228 13.74 -14.45 -31.60
C THR A 228 14.50 -14.47 -30.26
N GLU A 229 14.51 -13.34 -29.57
CA GLU A 229 15.28 -13.13 -28.35
C GLU A 229 14.47 -13.24 -27.05
N ILE A 230 13.15 -13.34 -27.16
CA ILE A 230 12.21 -13.25 -26.04
C ILE A 230 11.28 -14.45 -26.05
N ASP A 231 11.16 -15.12 -24.90
CA ASP A 231 10.27 -16.27 -24.74
C ASP A 231 8.91 -15.87 -24.17
N LEU A 232 8.88 -14.87 -23.28
CA LEU A 232 7.68 -14.41 -22.56
C LEU A 232 7.61 -12.89 -22.53
N PHE A 233 6.41 -12.34 -22.62
CA PHE A 233 6.16 -10.90 -22.60
C PHE A 233 5.30 -10.49 -21.41
N ILE A 234 5.75 -9.45 -20.69
CA ILE A 234 5.04 -8.82 -19.59
C ILE A 234 4.96 -7.31 -19.88
N ASN A 235 3.75 -6.79 -19.88
CA ASN A 235 3.48 -5.36 -20.00
C ASN A 235 3.25 -4.75 -18.61
N ASP A 236 4.14 -3.86 -18.19
CA ASP A 236 4.06 -3.09 -16.95
C ASP A 236 4.01 -1.57 -17.25
N SER A 237 3.53 -1.20 -18.43
CA SER A 237 3.45 0.19 -18.92
C SER A 237 2.04 0.55 -19.41
N LEU A 238 1.17 1.03 -18.50
CA LEU A 238 -0.13 1.56 -18.89
C LEU A 238 0.00 2.78 -19.83
N GLY A 239 0.97 3.66 -19.56
CA GLY A 239 1.17 4.89 -20.33
C GLY A 239 1.39 4.66 -21.83
N THR A 240 1.94 3.52 -22.23
CA THR A 240 2.15 3.17 -23.65
C THR A 240 1.01 2.34 -24.25
N SER A 241 0.07 1.88 -23.43
CA SER A 241 -0.97 0.92 -23.83
C SER A 241 -2.06 1.46 -24.76
N HIS A 242 -2.22 2.78 -24.81
CA HIS A 242 -3.08 3.46 -25.81
C HIS A 242 -2.51 3.46 -27.23
N ARG A 243 -1.25 3.03 -27.41
CA ARG A 243 -0.56 3.09 -28.70
C ARG A 243 -0.36 1.70 -29.29
N THR A 244 -0.61 1.61 -30.58
CA THR A 244 -0.23 0.45 -31.39
C THR A 244 1.27 0.52 -31.71
N LEU A 245 2.08 -0.11 -30.85
CA LEU A 245 3.54 -0.16 -30.98
C LEU A 245 4.02 -1.56 -31.33
N ALA A 246 5.23 -1.67 -31.88
CA ALA A 246 5.84 -2.97 -32.18
C ALA A 246 6.07 -3.77 -30.89
N SER A 247 6.69 -3.16 -29.88
CA SER A 247 6.99 -3.80 -28.58
C SER A 247 5.75 -4.15 -27.77
N ASN A 248 4.69 -3.34 -27.87
CA ASN A 248 3.53 -3.39 -26.98
C ASN A 248 2.34 -4.20 -27.55
N VAL A 249 2.19 -4.22 -28.88
CA VAL A 249 1.03 -4.84 -29.55
C VAL A 249 1.45 -5.97 -30.46
N GLU A 250 2.41 -5.75 -31.35
CA GLU A 250 2.75 -6.77 -32.35
C GLU A 250 3.57 -7.92 -31.73
N LEU A 251 4.50 -7.63 -30.81
CA LEU A 251 5.29 -8.65 -30.12
C LEU A 251 4.45 -9.67 -29.33
N PRO A 252 3.56 -9.26 -28.39
CA PRO A 252 2.70 -10.22 -27.69
C PRO A 252 1.79 -11.02 -28.62
N LYS A 253 1.31 -10.42 -29.72
CA LYS A 253 0.54 -11.13 -30.75
C LYS A 253 1.36 -12.21 -31.44
N LEU A 254 2.63 -11.94 -31.78
CA LEU A 254 3.54 -12.91 -32.40
C LEU A 254 3.91 -14.03 -31.44
N LEU A 255 4.12 -13.72 -30.16
CA LEU A 255 4.42 -14.70 -29.12
C LEU A 255 3.17 -15.52 -28.71
N LEU A 256 1.97 -15.11 -29.15
CA LEU A 256 0.67 -15.64 -28.69
C LEU A 256 0.55 -15.62 -27.15
N HIS A 257 1.27 -14.70 -26.51
CA HIS A 257 1.42 -14.61 -25.08
C HIS A 257 1.68 -13.17 -24.64
N GLY A 258 0.97 -12.73 -23.60
CA GLY A 258 1.23 -11.46 -22.92
C GLY A 258 0.53 -11.41 -21.58
N ALA A 259 1.21 -10.91 -20.57
CA ALA A 259 0.65 -10.72 -19.23
C ALA A 259 0.88 -9.31 -18.70
N ALA A 260 0.09 -8.91 -17.72
CA ALA A 260 0.26 -7.67 -16.97
C ALA A 260 1.30 -7.85 -15.85
N GLY A 261 2.25 -6.92 -15.75
CA GLY A 261 3.07 -6.77 -14.55
C GLY A 261 2.26 -6.20 -13.39
N LEU A 262 2.84 -6.08 -12.20
CA LEU A 262 2.10 -5.65 -11.00
C LEU A 262 1.64 -4.20 -11.04
N SER A 263 2.39 -3.28 -11.68
CA SER A 263 1.95 -1.89 -11.85
C SER A 263 0.75 -1.85 -12.80
N MET A 264 0.83 -2.57 -13.92
CA MET A 264 -0.29 -2.72 -14.85
C MET A 264 -1.51 -3.40 -14.20
N GLU A 265 -1.31 -4.50 -13.47
CA GLU A 265 -2.38 -5.23 -12.77
C GLU A 265 -3.15 -4.32 -11.81
N ARG A 266 -2.43 -3.51 -11.02
CA ARG A 266 -3.03 -2.53 -10.11
C ARG A 266 -3.92 -1.54 -10.84
N GLU A 267 -3.45 -1.03 -11.97
CA GLU A 267 -4.23 -0.12 -12.83
C GLU A 267 -5.47 -0.81 -13.41
N LEU A 268 -5.31 -2.02 -13.96
CA LEU A 268 -6.41 -2.82 -14.52
C LEU A 268 -7.48 -3.11 -13.48
N ALA A 269 -7.08 -3.52 -12.28
CA ALA A 269 -7.98 -3.79 -11.16
C ALA A 269 -8.74 -2.52 -10.74
N PHE A 270 -8.05 -1.38 -10.67
CA PHE A 270 -8.66 -0.10 -10.39
C PHE A 270 -9.70 0.29 -11.46
N TYR A 271 -9.31 0.35 -12.74
CA TYR A 271 -10.22 0.76 -13.82
C TYR A 271 -11.37 -0.22 -14.05
N SER A 272 -11.15 -1.53 -13.88
CA SER A 272 -12.23 -2.52 -13.98
C SER A 272 -13.33 -2.27 -12.95
N LYS A 273 -12.96 -1.98 -11.69
CA LYS A 273 -13.91 -1.64 -10.62
C LYS A 273 -14.52 -0.25 -10.82
N PHE A 274 -13.69 0.73 -11.13
CA PHE A 274 -14.10 2.13 -11.26
C PHE A 274 -15.07 2.34 -12.42
N LEU A 275 -14.80 1.76 -13.58
CA LEU A 275 -15.65 1.94 -14.76
C LEU A 275 -16.95 1.12 -14.71
N SER A 276 -17.00 0.04 -13.92
CA SER A 276 -18.21 -0.78 -13.79
C SER A 276 -19.25 -0.16 -12.85
N HIS A 277 -18.82 0.35 -11.69
CA HIS A 277 -19.70 1.00 -10.70
C HIS A 277 -18.97 2.15 -9.99
N PRO A 278 -18.82 3.33 -10.62
CA PRO A 278 -18.20 4.47 -9.97
C PRO A 278 -19.07 4.95 -8.80
N SER A 279 -18.44 5.34 -7.69
CA SER A 279 -19.16 5.92 -6.55
C SER A 279 -19.62 7.34 -6.89
N ARG A 280 -20.93 7.52 -7.03
CA ARG A 280 -21.56 8.81 -7.38
C ARG A 280 -21.95 9.62 -6.13
N PRO A 281 -21.96 10.97 -6.19
CA PRO A 281 -21.64 11.80 -7.35
C PRO A 281 -20.16 11.78 -7.74
N LEU A 282 -19.90 11.58 -9.04
CA LEU A 282 -18.59 11.53 -9.68
C LEU A 282 -18.28 12.89 -10.31
N ALA A 283 -17.25 13.55 -9.80
CA ALA A 283 -16.70 14.77 -10.37
C ALA A 283 -15.46 14.47 -11.21
N VAL A 284 -15.24 15.23 -12.29
CA VAL A 284 -13.98 15.19 -13.06
C VAL A 284 -13.38 16.58 -13.14
N MET A 285 -12.10 16.71 -12.80
CA MET A 285 -11.34 17.94 -12.91
C MET A 285 -10.39 17.87 -14.11
N VAL A 286 -10.56 18.74 -15.09
CA VAL A 286 -9.78 18.77 -16.34
C VAL A 286 -8.97 20.07 -16.44
N GLY A 287 -7.64 19.94 -16.40
CA GLY A 287 -6.68 21.06 -16.50
C GLY A 287 -5.83 21.06 -17.78
N GLY A 288 -4.69 21.76 -17.83
CA GLY A 288 -3.62 21.59 -18.83
C GLY A 288 -3.72 22.46 -20.10
N SER A 289 -2.82 22.21 -21.06
CA SER A 289 -2.59 23.04 -22.26
C SER A 289 -3.06 22.44 -23.59
N ASP A 290 -3.33 21.14 -23.67
CA ASP A 290 -3.80 20.47 -24.89
C ASP A 290 -5.32 20.66 -25.08
N ILE A 291 -5.70 21.83 -25.62
CA ILE A 291 -7.10 22.27 -25.77
C ILE A 291 -7.92 21.28 -26.61
N VAL A 292 -7.45 20.97 -27.82
CA VAL A 292 -8.19 20.17 -28.82
C VAL A 292 -8.56 18.79 -28.27
N ARG A 293 -7.59 18.09 -27.66
CA ARG A 293 -7.86 16.76 -27.11
C ARG A 293 -8.75 16.81 -25.90
N LYS A 294 -8.58 17.81 -25.03
CA LYS A 294 -9.36 17.91 -23.80
C LYS A 294 -10.80 18.34 -24.03
N LEU A 295 -11.09 19.12 -25.08
CA LEU A 295 -12.48 19.37 -25.50
C LEU A 295 -13.18 18.08 -25.95
N ARG A 296 -12.50 17.20 -26.70
CA ARG A 296 -13.04 15.89 -27.08
C ARG A 296 -13.29 14.99 -25.86
N LEU A 297 -12.38 15.02 -24.89
CA LEU A 297 -12.55 14.32 -23.62
C LEU A 297 -13.78 14.83 -22.86
N ILE A 298 -13.90 16.14 -22.65
CA ILE A 298 -15.01 16.74 -21.90
C ILE A 298 -16.35 16.38 -22.55
N ARG A 299 -16.46 16.43 -23.88
CA ARG A 299 -17.66 15.97 -24.59
C ARG A 299 -17.99 14.51 -24.27
N SER A 300 -17.01 13.62 -24.35
CA SER A 300 -17.24 12.19 -24.06
C SER A 300 -17.61 11.93 -22.60
N LEU A 301 -17.21 12.80 -21.68
CA LEU A 301 -17.52 12.69 -20.26
C LEU A 301 -18.90 13.24 -19.90
N ALA A 302 -19.47 14.13 -20.72
CA ALA A 302 -20.77 14.76 -20.47
C ALA A 302 -21.93 13.75 -20.30
N GLU A 303 -21.80 12.53 -20.81
CA GLU A 303 -22.81 11.47 -20.66
C GLU A 303 -22.57 10.56 -19.44
N ARG A 304 -21.42 10.70 -18.75
CA ARG A 304 -20.92 9.70 -17.79
C ARG A 304 -20.67 10.23 -16.39
N VAL A 305 -20.57 11.54 -16.21
CA VAL A 305 -20.14 12.17 -14.94
C VAL A 305 -21.24 13.08 -14.41
N ASP A 306 -21.21 13.39 -13.12
CA ASP A 306 -22.23 14.26 -12.51
C ASP A 306 -21.77 15.74 -12.48
N ARG A 307 -20.45 15.97 -12.46
CA ARG A 307 -19.85 17.31 -12.41
C ARG A 307 -18.53 17.37 -13.16
N ILE A 308 -18.27 18.47 -13.86
CA ILE A 308 -17.01 18.75 -14.56
C ILE A 308 -16.45 20.09 -14.09
N LEU A 309 -15.26 20.06 -13.51
CA LEU A 309 -14.48 21.24 -13.15
C LEU A 309 -13.42 21.45 -14.24
N ILE A 310 -13.32 22.66 -14.78
CA ILE A 310 -12.40 22.96 -15.90
C ILE A 310 -11.43 24.07 -15.48
N ALA A 311 -10.13 23.85 -15.69
CA ALA A 311 -9.09 24.85 -15.40
C ALA A 311 -7.94 24.79 -16.42
N GLY A 312 -6.91 25.60 -16.20
CA GLY A 312 -5.79 25.75 -17.13
C GLY A 312 -6.22 26.36 -18.46
N ALA A 313 -5.42 26.17 -19.50
CA ALA A 313 -5.68 26.77 -20.81
C ALA A 313 -6.97 26.24 -21.47
N VAL A 314 -7.41 25.04 -21.09
CA VAL A 314 -8.65 24.39 -21.57
C VAL A 314 -9.91 25.12 -21.11
N ALA A 315 -9.85 25.97 -20.07
CA ALA A 315 -11.00 26.75 -19.62
C ALA A 315 -11.34 27.91 -20.56
N PHE A 316 -10.37 28.48 -21.27
CA PHE A 316 -10.58 29.68 -22.09
C PHE A 316 -11.58 29.53 -23.24
N PRO A 317 -11.63 28.42 -24.01
CA PRO A 317 -12.68 28.23 -25.01
C PRO A 317 -14.09 28.34 -24.41
N PHE A 318 -14.30 27.82 -23.20
CA PHE A 318 -15.59 27.89 -22.49
C PHE A 318 -15.87 29.29 -21.95
N LEU A 319 -14.85 29.97 -21.43
CA LEU A 319 -14.98 31.37 -20.98
C LEU A 319 -15.32 32.29 -22.16
N VAL A 320 -14.66 32.13 -23.30
CA VAL A 320 -14.94 32.89 -24.54
C VAL A 320 -16.33 32.56 -25.07
N ALA A 321 -16.76 31.30 -25.02
CA ALA A 321 -18.12 30.91 -25.39
C ALA A 321 -19.19 31.59 -24.50
N ARG A 322 -18.87 31.91 -23.25
CA ARG A 322 -19.71 32.70 -22.32
C ARG A 322 -19.50 34.23 -22.43
N GLY A 323 -18.76 34.70 -23.44
CA GLY A 323 -18.53 36.12 -23.70
C GLY A 323 -17.37 36.76 -22.92
N ALA A 324 -16.53 35.97 -22.24
CA ALA A 324 -15.36 36.50 -21.52
C ALA A 324 -14.12 36.67 -22.43
N HIS A 325 -13.18 37.51 -22.00
CA HIS A 325 -11.91 37.72 -22.70
C HIS A 325 -10.81 36.80 -22.17
N ALA A 326 -9.97 36.25 -23.05
CA ALA A 326 -8.93 35.28 -22.69
C ALA A 326 -7.50 35.87 -22.55
N GLY A 327 -7.36 37.19 -22.65
CA GLY A 327 -6.07 37.88 -22.61
C GLY A 327 -5.11 37.49 -23.75
N ARG A 328 -3.79 37.64 -23.53
CA ARG A 328 -2.73 37.19 -24.48
C ARG A 328 -2.39 35.70 -24.36
N GLY A 329 -2.86 35.06 -23.28
CA GLY A 329 -2.49 33.68 -22.90
C GLY A 329 -3.21 32.58 -23.66
N TYR A 330 -4.32 32.90 -24.32
CA TYR A 330 -4.91 32.01 -25.31
C TYR A 330 -4.10 32.11 -26.60
N GLU A 331 -3.64 30.99 -27.16
CA GLU A 331 -3.08 30.98 -28.51
C GLU A 331 -4.07 31.70 -29.43
N THR A 332 -3.70 32.90 -29.89
CA THR A 332 -4.50 33.89 -30.61
C THR A 332 -4.91 33.46 -32.02
N GLY A 333 -4.95 32.17 -32.29
CA GLY A 333 -5.67 31.60 -33.43
C GLY A 333 -6.74 30.71 -32.86
N GLU A 334 -8.01 30.99 -33.16
CA GLU A 334 -9.06 29.98 -33.10
C GLU A 334 -8.57 28.79 -33.93
N LYS A 335 -7.92 27.82 -33.27
CA LYS A 335 -7.46 26.62 -33.95
C LYS A 335 -8.72 25.95 -34.47
N GLU A 336 -8.83 25.92 -35.79
CA GLU A 336 -9.89 25.23 -36.49
C GLU A 336 -9.84 23.75 -36.12
N LEU A 337 -10.88 23.32 -35.41
CA LEU A 337 -11.13 21.92 -35.12
C LEU A 337 -11.88 21.35 -36.32
N ARG A 338 -11.20 20.47 -37.07
CA ARG A 338 -11.87 19.58 -38.02
C ARG A 338 -12.60 18.51 -37.22
N ILE A 339 -13.92 18.58 -37.23
CA ILE A 339 -14.79 17.62 -36.56
C ILE A 339 -15.56 16.87 -37.64
N SER A 340 -15.38 15.55 -37.69
CA SER A 340 -16.28 14.67 -38.43
C SER A 340 -17.57 14.58 -37.62
N VAL A 341 -18.63 15.28 -38.06
CA VAL A 341 -19.95 15.13 -37.47
C VAL A 341 -20.59 13.91 -38.12
N ALA A 342 -20.73 12.81 -37.38
CA ALA A 342 -21.64 11.75 -37.80
C ALA A 342 -23.06 12.31 -37.64
N ALA A 343 -23.69 12.69 -38.75
CA ALA A 343 -25.00 13.32 -38.75
C ALA A 343 -26.01 12.42 -38.02
N THR A 344 -26.37 12.82 -36.80
CA THR A 344 -27.50 12.25 -36.06
C THR A 344 -28.76 12.98 -36.52
N GLN A 345 -29.09 12.84 -37.80
CA GLN A 345 -30.42 13.18 -38.30
C GLN A 345 -31.02 11.90 -38.87
N MET A 346 -31.87 11.27 -38.06
CA MET A 346 -32.84 10.31 -38.56
C MET A 346 -33.79 11.07 -39.50
N ASN A 347 -33.90 10.59 -40.74
CA ASN A 347 -34.81 11.02 -41.81
C ASN A 347 -34.23 11.97 -42.88
N SER A 348 -33.21 11.54 -43.60
CA SER A 348 -33.09 11.87 -45.03
C SER A 348 -32.44 10.72 -45.81
N SER A 349 -32.75 10.65 -47.10
CA SER A 349 -32.54 9.53 -48.01
C SER A 349 -31.08 9.06 -48.14
N VAL A 350 -30.94 7.80 -48.54
CA VAL A 350 -29.72 6.97 -48.65
C VAL A 350 -28.58 7.57 -49.53
N ALA A 351 -28.80 8.71 -50.19
CA ALA A 351 -27.81 9.37 -51.05
C ALA A 351 -26.90 10.39 -50.33
N ASP A 352 -27.23 10.87 -49.12
CA ASP A 352 -26.47 11.93 -48.43
C ASP A 352 -25.44 11.40 -47.40
N ARG A 353 -24.82 10.24 -47.66
CA ARG A 353 -23.83 9.59 -46.77
C ARG A 353 -22.37 9.93 -47.10
N GLU A 354 -22.10 11.08 -47.71
CA GLU A 354 -20.76 11.67 -47.65
C GLU A 354 -20.65 12.47 -46.35
N GLY A 355 -19.79 12.03 -45.43
CA GLY A 355 -19.60 12.65 -44.12
C GLY A 355 -19.27 14.14 -44.25
N PHE A 356 -20.25 15.00 -44.00
CA PHE A 356 -20.09 16.45 -44.03
C PHE A 356 -19.10 16.87 -42.92
N MET A 357 -17.89 17.26 -43.32
CA MET A 357 -16.81 17.61 -42.40
C MET A 357 -16.90 19.10 -42.08
N THR A 358 -17.56 19.46 -40.98
CA THR A 358 -17.67 20.86 -40.55
C THR A 358 -16.41 21.31 -39.81
N THR A 359 -15.81 22.41 -40.25
CA THR A 359 -14.78 23.11 -39.49
C THR A 359 -15.45 23.98 -38.43
N ARG A 360 -15.06 23.81 -37.17
CA ARG A 360 -15.57 24.63 -36.05
C ARG A 360 -14.41 25.25 -35.28
N THR A 361 -14.63 26.40 -34.66
CA THR A 361 -13.66 26.97 -33.74
C THR A 361 -13.73 26.26 -32.38
N CYS A 362 -12.65 26.32 -31.59
CA CYS A 362 -12.63 25.72 -30.25
C CYS A 362 -13.72 26.30 -29.32
N SER A 363 -14.03 27.59 -29.45
CA SER A 363 -15.07 28.30 -28.68
C SER A 363 -16.48 27.85 -29.07
N GLN A 364 -16.77 27.73 -30.37
CA GLN A 364 -18.04 27.18 -30.86
C GLN A 364 -18.26 25.75 -30.36
N TYR A 365 -17.22 24.92 -30.39
CA TYR A 365 -17.31 23.55 -29.89
C TYR A 365 -17.50 23.50 -28.37
N ALA A 366 -16.88 24.42 -27.63
CA ALA A 366 -17.09 24.54 -26.18
C ALA A 366 -18.53 24.95 -25.84
N ALA A 367 -19.15 25.85 -26.61
CA ALA A 367 -20.57 26.20 -26.46
C ALA A 367 -21.50 24.99 -26.64
N GLU A 368 -21.26 24.17 -27.67
CA GLU A 368 -22.01 22.92 -27.89
C GLU A 368 -21.82 21.95 -26.72
N ILE A 369 -20.60 21.81 -26.20
CA ILE A 369 -20.35 20.96 -25.03
C ILE A 369 -21.12 21.46 -23.80
N LEU A 370 -21.20 22.77 -23.56
CA LEU A 370 -21.99 23.32 -22.45
C LEU A 370 -23.46 22.96 -22.59
N GLN A 371 -24.01 23.06 -23.81
CA GLN A 371 -25.39 22.65 -24.08
C GLN A 371 -25.60 21.15 -23.82
N ILE A 372 -24.69 20.29 -24.31
CA ILE A 372 -24.77 18.84 -24.05
C ILE A 372 -24.69 18.53 -22.55
N CYS A 373 -23.84 19.24 -21.81
CA CYS A 373 -23.77 19.08 -20.35
C CYS A 373 -25.08 19.50 -19.66
N GLU A 374 -25.70 20.61 -20.07
CA GLU A 374 -27.00 21.04 -19.55
C GLU A 374 -28.11 20.02 -19.84
N GLU A 375 -28.15 19.49 -21.07
CA GLU A 375 -29.09 18.43 -21.48
C GLU A 375 -28.92 17.14 -20.68
N ASN A 376 -27.68 16.80 -20.30
CA ASN A 376 -27.36 15.61 -19.49
C ASN A 376 -27.33 15.89 -17.97
N HIS A 377 -27.76 17.08 -17.52
CA HIS A 377 -27.75 17.49 -16.11
C HIS A 377 -26.36 17.41 -15.43
N VAL A 378 -25.30 17.68 -16.19
CA VAL A 378 -23.92 17.73 -15.70
C VAL A 378 -23.56 19.15 -15.28
N ASP A 379 -23.15 19.31 -14.02
CA ASP A 379 -22.76 20.60 -13.47
C ASP A 379 -21.35 21.00 -13.96
N VAL A 380 -21.24 22.07 -14.75
CA VAL A 380 -19.95 22.55 -15.29
C VAL A 380 -19.47 23.78 -14.51
N VAL A 381 -18.32 23.64 -13.85
CA VAL A 381 -17.71 24.68 -13.01
C VAL A 381 -16.47 25.25 -13.71
N LEU A 382 -16.50 26.55 -13.99
CA LEU A 382 -15.43 27.29 -14.67
C LEU A 382 -14.71 28.26 -13.71
N PRO A 383 -13.49 28.72 -14.04
CA PRO A 383 -12.79 29.72 -13.26
C PRO A 383 -13.51 31.07 -13.23
N ILE A 384 -13.53 31.71 -12.06
CA ILE A 384 -14.14 33.03 -11.84
C ILE A 384 -13.10 34.13 -11.55
N ASP A 385 -11.87 33.73 -11.28
CA ASP A 385 -10.71 34.60 -11.08
C ASP A 385 -9.42 33.90 -11.55
N HIS A 386 -8.38 34.69 -11.84
CA HIS A 386 -7.12 34.20 -12.39
C HIS A 386 -5.92 34.86 -11.72
N LEU A 387 -4.79 34.16 -11.73
CA LEU A 387 -3.47 34.75 -11.54
C LEU A 387 -2.88 35.03 -12.93
N ALA A 388 -2.40 36.25 -13.16
CA ALA A 388 -1.92 36.67 -14.47
C ALA A 388 -0.59 37.44 -14.40
N VAL A 389 0.15 37.42 -15.52
CA VAL A 389 1.42 38.13 -15.69
C VAL A 389 1.30 39.12 -16.85
N ALA A 390 1.80 40.34 -16.64
CA ALA A 390 1.91 41.38 -17.66
C ALA A 390 3.36 41.40 -18.18
N ASP A 391 3.69 40.52 -19.12
CA ASP A 391 5.01 40.50 -19.78
C ASP A 391 4.82 40.26 -21.30
N PRO A 392 5.25 41.18 -22.18
CA PRO A 392 5.16 41.01 -23.62
C PRO A 392 5.91 39.77 -24.14
N ASP A 393 7.03 39.41 -23.52
CA ASP A 393 7.94 38.34 -23.94
C ASP A 393 7.70 37.02 -23.17
N PHE A 394 6.57 36.94 -22.45
CA PHE A 394 6.27 35.84 -21.53
C PHE A 394 6.28 34.45 -22.19
N LYS A 395 6.00 34.35 -23.49
CA LYS A 395 6.09 33.06 -24.22
C LYS A 395 7.51 32.47 -24.23
N SER A 396 8.54 33.32 -24.16
CA SER A 396 9.95 32.92 -24.10
C SER A 396 10.48 32.73 -22.67
N TYR A 397 9.62 32.91 -21.66
CA TYR A 397 10.01 32.92 -20.25
C TYR A 397 10.68 31.60 -19.84
N ASP A 398 11.93 31.65 -19.39
CA ASP A 398 12.61 30.52 -18.76
C ASP A 398 12.62 30.73 -17.25
N THR A 399 12.27 29.68 -16.49
CA THR A 399 12.39 29.57 -15.04
C THR A 399 13.77 29.98 -14.49
N LYS A 400 14.81 29.98 -15.33
CA LYS A 400 16.18 30.40 -14.98
C LYS A 400 16.42 31.93 -14.99
N ARG A 401 15.46 32.77 -15.41
CA ARG A 401 15.60 34.24 -15.27
C ARG A 401 15.70 34.62 -13.79
N LYS A 402 16.65 35.51 -13.45
CA LYS A 402 16.89 35.98 -12.08
C LYS A 402 15.71 36.74 -11.46
N GLU A 403 14.88 37.38 -12.28
CA GLU A 403 13.67 38.08 -11.84
C GLU A 403 12.43 37.28 -12.25
N ARG A 404 11.65 36.84 -11.25
CA ARG A 404 10.34 36.22 -11.50
C ARG A 404 9.37 37.28 -11.99
N ALA A 405 8.62 36.96 -13.03
CA ALA A 405 7.60 37.87 -13.55
C ALA A 405 6.56 38.18 -12.45
N LYS A 406 6.16 39.46 -12.34
CA LYS A 406 5.21 39.90 -11.31
C LYS A 406 3.82 39.32 -11.60
N VAL A 407 3.33 38.50 -10.67
CA VAL A 407 1.98 37.93 -10.70
C VAL A 407 0.99 38.96 -10.14
N VAL A 408 -0.15 39.09 -10.81
CA VAL A 408 -1.26 39.99 -10.45
C VAL A 408 -2.55 39.17 -10.41
N GLU A 409 -3.36 39.40 -9.39
CA GLU A 409 -4.70 38.80 -9.27
C GLU A 409 -5.68 39.49 -10.22
N VAL A 410 -6.52 38.70 -10.88
CA VAL A 410 -7.59 39.16 -11.77
C VAL A 410 -8.90 38.61 -11.21
N PRO A 411 -9.66 39.42 -10.44
CA PRO A 411 -10.91 38.99 -9.80
C PRO A 411 -12.08 39.02 -10.80
N SER A 412 -11.91 38.41 -11.95
CA SER A 412 -12.90 38.35 -13.02
C SER A 412 -12.68 37.12 -13.90
N PRO A 413 -13.73 36.50 -14.47
CA PRO A 413 -13.58 35.46 -15.48
C PRO A 413 -12.86 35.97 -16.75
N SER A 414 -12.95 37.27 -17.04
CA SER A 414 -12.30 37.94 -18.18
C SER A 414 -10.88 38.38 -17.84
N VAL A 415 -9.91 37.87 -18.59
CA VAL A 415 -8.50 38.24 -18.49
C VAL A 415 -8.21 39.47 -19.38
N PRO A 416 -7.55 40.52 -18.85
CA PRO A 416 -7.15 41.69 -19.63
C PRO A 416 -6.30 41.35 -20.86
N GLN A 417 -6.50 42.06 -21.97
CA GLN A 417 -5.85 41.80 -23.28
C GLN A 417 -4.33 42.00 -23.28
N ASP A 418 -3.77 42.63 -22.26
CA ASP A 418 -2.33 42.86 -22.07
C ASP A 418 -1.67 41.79 -21.19
N LYS A 419 -2.44 40.85 -20.62
CA LYS A 419 -1.96 39.87 -19.62
C LYS A 419 -2.08 38.42 -20.08
N TYR A 420 -1.21 37.57 -19.55
CA TYR A 420 -1.24 36.12 -19.67
C TYR A 420 -1.77 35.51 -18.38
N SER A 421 -2.87 34.75 -18.43
CA SER A 421 -3.27 33.94 -17.27
C SER A 421 -2.33 32.75 -17.11
N VAL A 422 -1.88 32.51 -15.88
CA VAL A 422 -0.84 31.52 -15.54
C VAL A 422 -1.30 30.49 -14.52
N ASP A 423 -2.33 30.78 -13.72
CA ASP A 423 -2.94 29.87 -12.75
C ASP A 423 -4.34 30.38 -12.34
N CYS A 424 -5.11 29.58 -11.60
CA CYS A 424 -6.38 30.02 -11.03
C CYS A 424 -6.20 30.84 -9.76
N GLY A 425 -7.10 31.80 -9.53
CA GLY A 425 -7.13 32.57 -8.29
C GLY A 425 -7.78 31.82 -7.12
N ALA A 426 -7.77 32.43 -5.94
CA ALA A 426 -8.24 31.82 -4.71
C ALA A 426 -9.76 31.60 -4.69
N GLU A 427 -10.54 32.47 -5.32
CA GLU A 427 -12.00 32.34 -5.36
C GLU A 427 -12.43 31.16 -6.22
N THR A 428 -11.73 30.89 -7.32
CA THR A 428 -11.92 29.69 -8.15
C THR A 428 -11.63 28.42 -7.36
N LEU A 429 -10.55 28.39 -6.57
CA LEU A 429 -10.25 27.23 -5.73
C LEU A 429 -11.32 26.99 -4.67
N ASN A 430 -11.81 28.06 -4.04
CA ASN A 430 -12.92 27.99 -3.09
C ASN A 430 -14.20 27.46 -3.76
N LEU A 431 -14.49 27.92 -4.98
CA LEU A 431 -15.62 27.45 -5.77
C LEU A 431 -15.48 25.96 -6.10
N PHE A 432 -14.31 25.51 -6.55
CA PHE A 432 -14.03 24.10 -6.84
C PHE A 432 -14.18 23.23 -5.59
N MET A 433 -13.62 23.63 -4.46
CA MET A 433 -13.78 22.84 -3.23
C MET A 433 -15.21 22.83 -2.71
N ARG A 434 -15.96 23.93 -2.87
CA ARG A 434 -17.39 23.98 -2.55
C ARG A 434 -18.19 23.06 -3.46
N SER A 435 -17.91 23.04 -4.76
CA SER A 435 -18.59 22.18 -5.71
C SER A 435 -18.23 20.69 -5.49
N LEU A 436 -17.10 20.37 -4.86
CA LEU A 436 -16.81 18.98 -4.49
C LEU A 436 -17.56 18.50 -3.24
N ARG A 437 -18.24 19.38 -2.49
CA ARG A 437 -19.02 18.97 -1.32
C ARG A 437 -20.14 18.00 -1.71
N GLY A 438 -20.16 16.84 -1.08
CA GLY A 438 -21.13 15.77 -1.36
C GLY A 438 -20.76 14.84 -2.52
N CYS A 439 -19.70 15.15 -3.29
CA CYS A 439 -19.13 14.20 -4.24
C CYS A 439 -18.49 13.03 -3.48
N ARG A 440 -18.67 11.81 -3.99
CA ARG A 440 -18.00 10.62 -3.43
C ARG A 440 -16.67 10.34 -4.09
N THR A 441 -16.53 10.75 -5.36
CA THR A 441 -15.33 10.46 -6.13
C THR A 441 -14.97 11.64 -7.03
N ILE A 442 -13.69 11.92 -7.13
CA ILE A 442 -13.13 12.89 -8.08
C ILE A 442 -12.02 12.25 -8.89
N PHE A 443 -12.09 12.44 -10.21
CA PHE A 443 -11.01 12.10 -11.12
C PHE A 443 -10.33 13.38 -11.60
N TRP A 444 -9.06 13.57 -11.24
CA TRP A 444 -8.31 14.78 -11.59
C TRP A 444 -7.25 14.49 -12.67
N THR A 445 -7.35 15.19 -13.80
CA THR A 445 -6.43 15.09 -14.92
C THR A 445 -5.95 16.43 -15.48
N GLY A 446 -4.64 16.67 -15.36
CA GLY A 446 -3.96 17.86 -15.87
C GLY A 446 -3.91 19.02 -14.87
N MET A 447 -2.88 19.85 -15.02
CA MET A 447 -2.54 20.91 -14.07
C MET A 447 -3.50 22.10 -14.15
N ILE A 448 -3.75 22.76 -13.02
CA ILE A 448 -4.58 23.97 -12.95
C ILE A 448 -3.81 25.18 -13.50
N GLY A 449 -2.52 25.26 -13.13
CA GLY A 449 -1.60 26.33 -13.53
C GLY A 449 -0.49 25.88 -14.46
N TRP A 450 0.33 26.83 -14.89
CA TRP A 450 1.48 26.63 -15.76
C TRP A 450 2.69 26.10 -14.97
N TYR A 451 2.55 24.86 -14.49
CA TYR A 451 3.52 24.20 -13.59
C TYR A 451 4.96 24.21 -14.14
N SER A 452 5.15 23.96 -15.44
CA SER A 452 6.49 23.92 -16.07
C SER A 452 7.22 25.26 -16.08
N LYS A 453 6.51 26.38 -15.90
CA LYS A 453 7.09 27.73 -15.78
C LYS A 453 7.16 28.21 -14.33
N GLY A 454 6.83 27.35 -13.36
CA GLY A 454 6.88 27.65 -11.93
C GLY A 454 5.62 28.33 -11.36
N PHE A 455 4.54 28.46 -12.14
CA PHE A 455 3.26 29.00 -11.67
C PHE A 455 2.35 27.85 -11.22
N CYS A 456 2.53 27.42 -9.97
CA CYS A 456 1.87 26.24 -9.41
C CYS A 456 1.14 26.48 -8.09
N SER A 457 1.00 27.74 -7.63
CA SER A 457 0.39 28.05 -6.33
C SER A 457 -1.05 27.54 -6.22
N GLY A 458 -1.85 27.71 -7.26
CA GLY A 458 -3.22 27.23 -7.32
C GLY A 458 -3.30 25.71 -7.43
N THR A 459 -2.42 25.12 -8.24
CA THR A 459 -2.33 23.65 -8.38
C THR A 459 -1.97 22.98 -7.05
N ASN A 460 -0.96 23.51 -6.34
CA ASN A 460 -0.51 22.97 -5.06
C ASN A 460 -1.58 23.14 -3.98
N SER A 461 -2.27 24.29 -3.97
CA SER A 461 -3.35 24.56 -3.03
C SER A 461 -4.53 23.61 -3.24
N PHE A 462 -4.97 23.41 -4.49
CA PHE A 462 -6.02 22.45 -4.82
C PHE A 462 -5.64 21.03 -4.40
N ALA A 463 -4.42 20.60 -4.72
CA ALA A 463 -3.92 19.27 -4.39
C ALA A 463 -3.90 19.02 -2.87
N THR A 464 -3.44 20.01 -2.10
CA THR A 464 -3.38 19.95 -0.64
C THR A 464 -4.78 19.94 -0.02
N LEU A 465 -5.69 20.78 -0.52
CA LEU A 465 -7.08 20.81 -0.07
C LEU A 465 -7.79 19.50 -0.40
N LEU A 466 -7.60 18.97 -1.60
CA LEU A 466 -8.19 17.70 -2.02
C LEU A 466 -7.70 16.54 -1.14
N ALA A 467 -6.40 16.49 -0.84
CA ALA A 467 -5.81 15.48 0.04
C ALA A 467 -6.30 15.55 1.50
N SER A 468 -6.95 16.65 1.90
CA SER A 468 -7.56 16.80 3.23
C SER A 468 -9.03 16.36 3.29
N THR A 469 -9.61 15.92 2.16
CA THR A 469 -11.00 15.49 2.08
C THR A 469 -11.14 13.96 2.15
N ASP A 470 -12.31 13.46 2.57
CA ASP A 470 -12.65 12.04 2.55
C ASP A 470 -13.12 11.54 1.16
N ILE A 471 -13.00 12.38 0.13
CA ILE A 471 -13.43 12.04 -1.24
C ILE A 471 -12.44 11.03 -1.82
N ILE A 472 -12.96 10.02 -2.53
CA ILE A 472 -12.12 9.10 -3.29
C ILE A 472 -11.46 9.90 -4.43
N ALA A 473 -10.19 10.27 -4.24
CA ALA A 473 -9.43 11.06 -5.20
C ALA A 473 -8.57 10.16 -6.09
N VAL A 474 -8.77 10.28 -7.41
CA VAL A 474 -8.04 9.54 -8.44
C VAL A 474 -7.26 10.55 -9.28
N LEU A 475 -5.94 10.51 -9.20
CA LEU A 475 -5.07 11.40 -9.94
C LEU A 475 -4.55 10.69 -11.18
N ALA A 476 -4.75 11.25 -12.37
CA ALA A 476 -4.32 10.62 -13.61
C ALA A 476 -3.62 11.60 -14.54
N GLY A 477 -2.42 11.21 -14.99
CA GLY A 477 -1.57 12.08 -15.80
C GLY A 477 -0.16 12.11 -15.25
N GLN A 478 0.81 12.03 -16.14
CA GLN A 478 2.23 12.10 -15.82
C GLN A 478 2.56 13.32 -14.93
N HIS A 479 2.15 14.52 -15.34
CA HIS A 479 2.42 15.74 -14.57
C HIS A 479 1.63 15.82 -13.26
N THR A 480 0.40 15.29 -13.24
CA THR A 480 -0.44 15.27 -12.03
C THR A 480 0.10 14.28 -11.00
N ALA A 481 0.58 13.11 -11.46
CA ALA A 481 1.23 12.11 -10.62
C ALA A 481 2.56 12.63 -10.05
N LEU A 482 3.39 13.27 -10.88
CA LEU A 482 4.63 13.90 -10.42
C LEU A 482 4.37 15.00 -9.38
N ALA A 483 3.40 15.88 -9.61
CA ALA A 483 3.04 16.90 -8.64
C ALA A 483 2.52 16.29 -7.33
N ALA A 484 1.81 15.16 -7.38
CA ALA A 484 1.37 14.45 -6.18
C ALA A 484 2.55 13.89 -5.36
N LEU A 485 3.60 13.42 -6.03
CA LEU A 485 4.84 12.97 -5.40
C LEU A 485 5.63 14.15 -4.81
N ASP A 486 5.83 15.23 -5.58
CA ASP A 486 6.53 16.45 -5.15
C ASP A 486 5.88 17.07 -3.90
N LEU A 487 4.55 17.00 -3.80
CA LEU A 487 3.78 17.53 -2.67
C LEU A 487 3.62 16.54 -1.51
N GLY A 488 4.07 15.29 -1.65
CA GLY A 488 3.90 14.26 -0.62
C GLY A 488 2.44 13.91 -0.32
N ILE A 489 1.56 13.97 -1.34
CA ILE A 489 0.13 13.64 -1.21
C ILE A 489 -0.24 12.31 -1.88
N ALA A 490 0.70 11.66 -2.59
CA ALA A 490 0.46 10.40 -3.29
C ALA A 490 -0.13 9.31 -2.38
N ASP A 491 0.31 9.23 -1.12
CA ASP A 491 -0.19 8.27 -0.12
C ASP A 491 -1.51 8.69 0.54
N LYS A 492 -1.95 9.93 0.34
CA LYS A 492 -3.19 10.49 0.91
C LYS A 492 -4.38 10.38 -0.03
N VAL A 493 -4.14 10.13 -1.32
CA VAL A 493 -5.18 9.95 -2.33
C VAL A 493 -5.43 8.46 -2.58
N PHE A 494 -6.58 8.13 -3.15
CA PHE A 494 -6.98 6.73 -3.31
C PHE A 494 -6.17 6.00 -4.38
N HIS A 495 -5.88 6.67 -5.50
CA HIS A 495 -5.10 6.09 -6.60
C HIS A 495 -4.38 7.18 -7.39
N VAL A 496 -3.12 6.94 -7.71
CA VAL A 496 -2.32 7.76 -8.62
C VAL A 496 -1.97 6.91 -9.84
N SER A 497 -2.42 7.35 -11.01
CA SER A 497 -2.27 6.65 -12.28
C SER A 497 -1.22 7.33 -13.17
N GLY A 498 -0.15 6.60 -13.46
CA GLY A 498 0.88 7.01 -14.43
C GLY A 498 0.39 6.97 -15.89
N GLY A 499 -0.74 6.30 -16.15
CA GLY A 499 -1.26 6.03 -17.49
C GLY A 499 -1.62 7.24 -18.34
N GLY A 500 -1.79 8.42 -17.75
CA GLY A 500 -2.06 9.67 -18.46
C GLY A 500 -3.12 9.58 -19.56
N LEU A 501 -2.71 9.61 -20.83
CA LEU A 501 -3.65 9.49 -21.96
C LEU A 501 -4.37 8.15 -21.99
N ALA A 502 -3.71 7.06 -21.61
CA ALA A 502 -4.33 5.73 -21.55
C ALA A 502 -5.45 5.69 -20.51
N SER A 503 -5.22 6.31 -19.34
CA SER A 503 -6.24 6.49 -18.30
C SER A 503 -7.46 7.26 -18.81
N LEU A 504 -7.24 8.29 -19.63
CA LEU A 504 -8.31 9.08 -20.24
C LEU A 504 -9.10 8.30 -21.29
N GLU A 505 -8.42 7.53 -22.14
CA GLU A 505 -9.09 6.67 -23.12
C GLU A 505 -9.96 5.60 -22.45
N LEU A 506 -9.49 5.01 -21.34
CA LEU A 506 -10.28 4.10 -20.53
C LEU A 506 -11.53 4.78 -19.95
N LEU A 507 -11.42 6.01 -19.45
CA LEU A 507 -12.57 6.78 -18.97
C LEU A 507 -13.61 7.06 -20.07
N MET A 508 -13.15 7.37 -21.27
CA MET A 508 -14.01 7.53 -22.46
C MET A 508 -14.65 6.20 -22.89
N GLY A 509 -14.24 5.07 -22.30
CA GLY A 509 -14.68 3.72 -22.68
C GLY A 509 -14.08 3.23 -23.98
N GLY A 510 -12.98 3.85 -24.44
CA GLY A 510 -12.15 3.33 -25.50
C GLY A 510 -11.43 2.06 -25.04
N SER A 511 -10.99 1.26 -26.00
CA SER A 511 -10.10 0.14 -25.72
C SER A 511 -8.64 0.55 -25.89
N LEU A 512 -7.75 -0.12 -25.16
CA LEU A 512 -6.32 0.12 -25.21
C LEU A 512 -5.63 -1.03 -25.96
N PRO A 513 -5.05 -0.81 -27.15
CA PRO A 513 -4.44 -1.86 -27.95
C PRO A 513 -3.39 -2.71 -27.21
N GLY A 514 -2.63 -2.09 -26.31
CA GLY A 514 -1.61 -2.77 -25.50
C GLY A 514 -2.15 -3.62 -24.35
N ILE A 515 -3.39 -3.35 -23.90
CA ILE A 515 -4.11 -4.25 -23.00
C ILE A 515 -4.76 -5.34 -23.84
N GLU A 516 -5.29 -4.98 -25.02
CA GLU A 516 -5.94 -5.94 -25.90
C GLU A 516 -5.02 -7.06 -26.38
N SER A 517 -3.75 -6.73 -26.58
CA SER A 517 -2.73 -7.71 -26.95
C SER A 517 -2.38 -8.69 -25.83
N LEU A 518 -2.75 -8.41 -24.57
CA LEU A 518 -2.50 -9.31 -23.45
C LEU A 518 -3.44 -10.51 -23.50
N THR A 519 -2.92 -11.67 -23.10
CA THR A 519 -3.67 -12.91 -23.06
C THR A 519 -4.78 -12.81 -22.01
N ASP A 520 -5.99 -13.13 -22.42
CA ASP A 520 -7.10 -13.31 -21.49
C ASP A 520 -6.87 -14.57 -20.65
N VAL A 521 -7.15 -14.46 -19.37
CA VAL A 521 -7.42 -15.59 -18.51
C VAL A 521 -8.48 -16.43 -19.20
N ALA A 522 -8.18 -17.72 -19.41
CA ALA A 522 -9.07 -18.64 -20.11
C ALA A 522 -10.52 -18.43 -19.63
N PRO A 523 -11.50 -18.36 -20.57
CA PRO A 523 -12.85 -18.00 -20.22
C PRO A 523 -13.35 -18.90 -19.10
N PRO A 524 -14.11 -18.34 -18.15
CA PRO A 524 -14.78 -19.17 -17.17
C PRO A 524 -15.60 -20.23 -17.92
N ILE A 525 -15.55 -21.44 -17.39
CA ILE A 525 -16.04 -22.68 -18.01
C ILE A 525 -17.41 -22.45 -18.67
N ASP A 526 -17.64 -23.04 -19.85
CA ASP A 526 -18.93 -22.94 -20.57
C ASP A 526 -20.09 -23.47 -19.70
N PRO A 527 -21.20 -22.72 -19.52
CA PRO A 527 -22.46 -23.12 -18.88
C PRO A 527 -22.86 -24.59 -19.07
N LYS A 528 -22.62 -25.14 -20.27
CA LYS A 528 -23.02 -26.51 -20.62
C LYS A 528 -22.11 -27.61 -20.06
N THR A 529 -20.88 -27.28 -19.63
CA THR A 529 -19.93 -28.22 -19.01
C THR A 529 -19.87 -28.12 -17.47
N TYR A 530 -20.78 -27.34 -16.85
CA TYR A 530 -20.79 -26.98 -15.41
C TYR A 530 -20.94 -28.13 -14.42
N ILE A 531 -21.37 -29.30 -14.85
CA ILE A 531 -21.74 -30.38 -13.93
C ILE A 531 -20.50 -30.90 -13.17
N SER A 532 -19.28 -30.76 -13.72
CA SER A 532 -18.06 -31.22 -13.01
C SER A 532 -17.52 -30.29 -11.93
N VAL A 533 -17.61 -28.95 -12.07
CA VAL A 533 -16.97 -28.03 -11.10
C VAL A 533 -17.86 -27.75 -9.91
N ASN A 534 -19.17 -27.61 -10.08
CA ASN A 534 -20.05 -27.46 -8.92
C ASN A 534 -19.98 -28.68 -7.99
N GLU A 535 -19.88 -29.88 -8.56
CA GLU A 535 -19.68 -31.11 -7.79
C GLU A 535 -18.32 -31.11 -7.07
N LEU A 536 -17.24 -30.72 -7.75
CA LEU A 536 -15.93 -30.57 -7.12
C LEU A 536 -15.97 -29.53 -5.98
N LEU A 537 -16.53 -28.34 -6.21
CA LEU A 537 -16.61 -27.28 -5.21
C LEU A 537 -17.44 -27.67 -3.98
N ARG A 538 -18.52 -28.46 -4.16
CA ARG A 538 -19.31 -28.99 -3.03
C ARG A 538 -18.49 -29.88 -2.09
N THR A 539 -17.46 -30.55 -2.61
CA THR A 539 -16.59 -31.41 -1.81
C THR A 539 -15.53 -30.62 -1.03
N LEU A 540 -15.34 -29.34 -1.35
CA LEU A 540 -14.31 -28.52 -0.72
C LEU A 540 -14.81 -27.90 0.60
N PRO A 541 -14.07 -28.05 1.71
CA PRO A 541 -14.43 -27.44 2.99
C PRO A 541 -14.61 -25.92 2.93
N LEU A 542 -13.81 -25.25 2.09
CA LEU A 542 -13.87 -23.80 1.89
C LEU A 542 -15.26 -23.32 1.43
N PHE A 543 -15.97 -24.11 0.63
CA PHE A 543 -17.29 -23.78 0.08
C PHE A 543 -18.42 -24.56 0.75
N SER A 544 -18.18 -25.16 1.92
CA SER A 544 -19.21 -25.88 2.68
C SER A 544 -20.37 -24.96 3.08
N GLY A 545 -21.60 -25.47 3.01
CA GLY A 545 -22.81 -24.71 3.28
C GLY A 545 -23.19 -23.67 2.22
N CYS A 546 -22.39 -23.48 1.15
CA CYS A 546 -22.80 -22.63 0.02
C CYS A 546 -23.95 -23.27 -0.75
N ASN A 547 -24.99 -22.48 -1.06
CA ASN A 547 -26.11 -22.95 -1.87
C ASN A 547 -25.73 -23.07 -3.36
N SER A 548 -26.59 -23.70 -4.17
CA SER A 548 -26.31 -23.93 -5.60
C SER A 548 -26.16 -22.64 -6.42
N HIS A 549 -26.76 -21.52 -5.99
CA HIS A 549 -26.57 -20.22 -6.66
C HIS A 549 -25.19 -19.65 -6.35
N GLN A 550 -24.80 -19.62 -5.07
CA GLN A 550 -23.48 -19.19 -4.60
C GLN A 550 -22.36 -20.01 -5.25
N LEU A 551 -22.49 -21.34 -5.30
CA LEU A 551 -21.51 -22.22 -5.96
C LEU A 551 -21.37 -21.92 -7.45
N ARG A 552 -22.47 -21.60 -8.15
CA ARG A 552 -22.41 -21.18 -9.56
C ARG A 552 -21.66 -19.86 -9.72
N THR A 553 -21.87 -18.91 -8.81
CA THR A 553 -21.16 -17.63 -8.81
C THR A 553 -19.66 -17.83 -8.58
N VAL A 554 -19.28 -18.71 -7.64
CA VAL A 554 -17.89 -19.09 -7.39
C VAL A 554 -17.29 -19.82 -8.59
N ALA A 555 -17.99 -20.81 -9.15
CA ALA A 555 -17.51 -21.61 -10.28
C ALA A 555 -17.21 -20.75 -11.52
N ARG A 556 -17.96 -19.67 -11.74
CA ARG A 556 -17.70 -18.66 -12.80
C ARG A 556 -16.38 -17.90 -12.63
N LYS A 557 -15.72 -17.99 -11.48
CA LYS A 557 -14.43 -17.35 -11.23
C LYS A 557 -13.28 -18.35 -11.25
N PHE A 558 -13.57 -19.66 -11.32
CA PHE A 558 -12.55 -20.68 -11.51
C PHE A 558 -12.12 -20.75 -12.98
N VAL A 559 -10.82 -20.91 -13.16
CA VAL A 559 -10.17 -20.95 -14.47
C VAL A 559 -9.62 -22.34 -14.71
N ARG A 560 -9.93 -22.92 -15.86
CA ARG A 560 -9.42 -24.23 -16.26
C ARG A 560 -8.01 -24.11 -16.82
N ARG A 561 -7.10 -24.98 -16.39
CA ARG A 561 -5.78 -25.20 -17.03
C ARG A 561 -5.52 -26.66 -17.30
N ILE A 562 -4.83 -26.91 -18.40
CA ILE A 562 -4.28 -28.21 -18.78
C ILE A 562 -2.76 -28.10 -18.61
N HIS A 563 -2.16 -29.10 -17.99
CA HIS A 563 -0.73 -29.21 -17.73
C HIS A 563 -0.19 -30.46 -18.43
N SER A 564 0.97 -30.32 -19.07
CA SER A 564 1.76 -31.41 -19.59
C SER A 564 2.52 -32.12 -18.47
N GLU A 565 2.96 -33.35 -18.70
CA GLU A 565 3.78 -34.07 -17.73
C GLU A 565 5.07 -33.29 -17.44
N GLY A 566 5.37 -33.06 -16.16
CA GLY A 566 6.53 -32.30 -15.71
C GLY A 566 6.29 -30.80 -15.51
N ASP A 567 5.15 -30.23 -15.95
CA ASP A 567 4.83 -28.82 -15.73
C ASP A 567 4.71 -28.52 -14.23
N PHE A 568 5.44 -27.54 -13.71
CA PHE A 568 5.28 -27.16 -12.31
C PHE A 568 4.09 -26.23 -12.10
N LEU A 569 3.46 -26.32 -10.95
CA LEU A 569 2.43 -25.37 -10.54
C LEU A 569 3.06 -24.27 -9.69
N PHE A 570 3.95 -24.66 -8.76
CA PHE A 570 4.76 -23.76 -7.94
C PHE A 570 5.92 -24.55 -7.32
N HIS A 571 6.94 -23.84 -6.89
CA HIS A 571 8.13 -24.32 -6.21
C HIS A 571 8.05 -24.05 -4.70
N ARG A 572 8.82 -24.81 -3.93
CA ARG A 572 9.06 -24.54 -2.51
C ARG A 572 9.60 -23.11 -2.33
N GLY A 573 9.03 -22.37 -1.38
CA GLY A 573 9.34 -20.97 -1.08
C GLY A 573 8.46 -19.95 -1.80
N ASP A 574 7.71 -20.36 -2.83
CA ASP A 574 6.77 -19.47 -3.53
C ASP A 574 5.61 -19.07 -2.65
N ARG A 575 5.12 -17.83 -2.78
CA ARG A 575 3.84 -17.48 -2.15
C ARG A 575 2.69 -18.10 -2.92
N HIS A 576 1.74 -18.68 -2.19
CA HIS A 576 0.47 -19.10 -2.78
C HIS A 576 -0.33 -17.86 -3.18
N THR A 577 -0.49 -17.64 -4.48
CA THR A 577 -1.36 -16.59 -5.04
C THR A 577 -2.71 -17.15 -5.50
N ARG A 578 -2.81 -18.48 -5.62
CA ARG A 578 -3.98 -19.21 -6.11
C ARG A 578 -4.14 -20.53 -5.38
N MET A 579 -5.39 -20.99 -5.28
CA MET A 579 -5.68 -22.39 -4.98
C MET A 579 -5.91 -23.18 -6.27
N TYR A 580 -5.53 -24.46 -6.25
CA TYR A 580 -5.76 -25.39 -7.36
C TYR A 580 -6.63 -26.56 -6.90
N VAL A 581 -7.50 -27.03 -7.78
CA VAL A 581 -8.34 -28.22 -7.62
C VAL A 581 -8.07 -29.13 -8.81
N VAL A 582 -7.64 -30.37 -8.57
CA VAL A 582 -7.36 -31.31 -9.66
C VAL A 582 -8.69 -31.89 -10.18
N ALA A 583 -8.96 -31.71 -11.47
CA ALA A 583 -10.17 -32.22 -12.12
C ALA A 583 -9.93 -33.56 -12.82
N ARG A 584 -8.76 -33.72 -13.42
CA ARG A 584 -8.32 -34.93 -14.15
C ARG A 584 -6.80 -34.99 -14.14
N GLY A 585 -6.23 -36.19 -14.16
CA GLY A 585 -4.78 -36.38 -14.05
C GLY A 585 -4.31 -36.34 -12.59
N GLY A 586 -3.09 -35.89 -12.37
CA GLY A 586 -2.48 -35.93 -11.04
C GLY A 586 -1.27 -35.03 -10.93
N LEU A 587 -1.10 -34.46 -9.74
CA LEU A 587 0.06 -33.67 -9.38
C LEU A 587 0.90 -34.44 -8.37
N VAL A 588 2.16 -34.07 -8.27
CA VAL A 588 3.13 -34.63 -7.34
C VAL A 588 3.81 -33.47 -6.63
N ALA A 589 3.89 -33.57 -5.29
CA ALA A 589 4.63 -32.65 -4.46
C ALA A 589 5.99 -33.26 -4.07
N HIS A 590 7.02 -32.42 -3.97
CA HIS A 590 8.37 -32.77 -3.52
C HIS A 590 8.84 -31.79 -2.44
N CYS A 591 9.43 -32.31 -1.35
CA CYS A 591 9.98 -31.49 -0.27
C CYS A 591 11.45 -31.07 -0.50
N GLY A 592 12.21 -31.78 -1.35
CA GLY A 592 13.64 -31.51 -1.62
C GLY A 592 13.92 -30.69 -2.88
N GLU A 593 15.15 -30.18 -3.02
CA GLU A 593 15.63 -29.49 -4.23
C GLU A 593 15.99 -30.47 -5.36
N ASP A 594 16.35 -31.71 -5.00
CA ASP A 594 16.68 -32.79 -5.94
C ASP A 594 15.43 -33.53 -6.41
N TYR A 595 15.11 -33.34 -7.71
CA TYR A 595 13.96 -33.93 -8.41
C TYR A 595 14.05 -35.46 -8.59
N SER A 596 15.16 -36.08 -8.19
CA SER A 596 15.39 -37.53 -8.17
C SER A 596 14.82 -38.23 -6.94
N SER A 597 14.38 -37.46 -5.93
CA SER A 597 13.79 -38.00 -4.70
C SER A 597 12.34 -38.47 -4.91
N MET A 598 11.95 -39.52 -4.17
CA MET A 598 10.56 -40.00 -4.10
C MET A 598 9.61 -38.82 -3.78
N PRO A 599 8.44 -38.74 -4.44
CA PRO A 599 7.47 -37.69 -4.19
C PRO A 599 6.95 -37.72 -2.75
N SER A 600 6.81 -36.54 -2.11
CA SER A 600 6.30 -36.42 -0.73
C SER A 600 4.82 -36.80 -0.66
N ARG A 601 4.04 -36.42 -1.68
CA ARG A 601 2.64 -36.83 -1.85
C ARG A 601 2.18 -36.71 -3.29
N PHE A 602 1.25 -37.58 -3.66
CA PHE A 602 0.47 -37.49 -4.90
C PHE A 602 -0.86 -36.79 -4.63
N ILE A 603 -1.28 -35.92 -5.55
CA ILE A 603 -2.50 -35.12 -5.45
C ILE A 603 -3.38 -35.45 -6.66
N GLY A 604 -4.44 -36.20 -6.42
CA GLY A 604 -5.35 -36.73 -7.45
C GLY A 604 -6.64 -35.92 -7.62
N LYS A 605 -7.53 -36.39 -8.49
CA LYS A 605 -8.85 -35.79 -8.76
C LYS A 605 -9.61 -35.47 -7.47
N GLY A 606 -10.17 -34.25 -7.38
CA GLY A 606 -10.93 -33.75 -6.23
C GLY A 606 -10.08 -33.16 -5.12
N GLN A 607 -8.76 -33.40 -5.12
CA GLN A 607 -7.87 -32.84 -4.12
C GLN A 607 -7.40 -31.44 -4.49
N THR A 608 -7.01 -30.68 -3.47
CA THR A 608 -6.64 -29.27 -3.60
C THR A 608 -5.21 -29.01 -3.20
N VAL A 609 -4.67 -27.93 -3.76
CA VAL A 609 -3.35 -27.42 -3.44
C VAL A 609 -3.44 -25.94 -3.10
N GLY A 610 -2.87 -25.53 -1.97
CA GLY A 610 -2.85 -24.13 -1.54
C GLY A 610 -4.22 -23.56 -1.15
N MET A 611 -5.20 -24.39 -0.78
CA MET A 611 -6.61 -23.96 -0.56
C MET A 611 -6.76 -22.87 0.51
N TYR A 612 -5.95 -22.91 1.57
CA TYR A 612 -5.95 -21.84 2.59
C TYR A 612 -4.72 -20.94 2.48
N ASP A 613 -3.62 -21.49 1.97
CA ASP A 613 -2.34 -20.78 1.86
C ASP A 613 -2.43 -19.57 0.93
N PHE A 614 -3.31 -19.62 -0.08
CA PHE A 614 -3.51 -18.46 -0.97
C PHE A 614 -4.29 -17.31 -0.34
N ILE A 615 -5.05 -17.58 0.72
CA ILE A 615 -5.76 -16.55 1.50
C ILE A 615 -4.79 -15.86 2.44
N THR A 616 -3.88 -16.61 3.06
CA THR A 616 -2.84 -16.08 3.95
C THR A 616 -1.60 -15.57 3.22
N GLN A 617 -1.49 -15.83 1.91
CA GLN A 617 -0.30 -15.57 1.10
C GLN A 617 0.96 -16.25 1.68
N ALA A 618 0.77 -17.42 2.29
CA ALA A 618 1.85 -18.20 2.89
C ALA A 618 2.82 -18.72 1.83
N GLN A 619 4.07 -18.97 2.24
CA GLN A 619 5.08 -19.59 1.37
C GLN A 619 4.86 -21.10 1.30
N SER A 620 5.01 -21.65 0.10
CA SER A 620 4.89 -23.06 -0.16
C SER A 620 6.03 -23.82 0.51
N THR A 621 5.69 -24.90 1.21
CA THR A 621 6.67 -25.81 1.79
C THR A 621 7.16 -26.88 0.80
N GLU A 622 6.49 -27.02 -0.35
CA GLU A 622 6.73 -28.08 -1.33
C GLU A 622 6.78 -27.55 -2.77
N THR A 623 7.50 -28.23 -3.64
CA THR A 623 7.44 -28.01 -5.09
C THR A 623 6.39 -28.95 -5.68
N VAL A 624 5.39 -28.42 -6.38
CA VAL A 624 4.31 -29.21 -6.98
C VAL A 624 4.40 -29.18 -8.50
N ARG A 625 4.30 -30.35 -9.14
CA ARG A 625 4.31 -30.52 -10.60
C ARG A 625 3.27 -31.50 -11.09
N ALA A 626 2.88 -31.39 -12.36
CA ALA A 626 2.06 -32.37 -13.05
C ALA A 626 2.85 -33.67 -13.24
N ALA A 627 2.24 -34.76 -12.81
CA ALA A 627 2.82 -36.10 -12.87
C ALA A 627 2.31 -36.91 -14.06
N LEU A 628 1.18 -36.50 -14.65
CA LEU A 628 0.57 -37.17 -15.78
C LEU A 628 0.38 -36.16 -16.92
N PRO A 629 0.45 -36.61 -18.20
CA PRO A 629 0.08 -35.79 -19.33
C PRO A 629 -1.41 -35.43 -19.25
N ASP A 630 -1.78 -34.26 -19.80
CA ASP A 630 -3.13 -33.72 -19.80
C ASP A 630 -3.76 -33.57 -18.40
N THR A 631 -2.95 -33.22 -17.39
CA THR A 631 -3.45 -32.95 -16.05
C THR A 631 -4.29 -31.67 -16.06
N VAL A 632 -5.58 -31.79 -15.79
CA VAL A 632 -6.52 -30.66 -15.78
C VAL A 632 -6.71 -30.19 -14.35
N THR A 633 -6.47 -28.91 -14.11
CA THR A 633 -6.74 -28.24 -12.84
C THR A 633 -7.70 -27.07 -13.03
N TYR A 634 -8.50 -26.81 -12.01
CA TYR A 634 -9.23 -25.56 -11.87
C TYR A 634 -8.57 -24.72 -10.78
N HIS A 635 -8.33 -23.44 -11.04
CA HIS A 635 -7.73 -22.57 -10.05
C HIS A 635 -8.57 -21.32 -9.79
N LEU A 636 -8.48 -20.83 -8.56
CA LEU A 636 -9.07 -19.57 -8.12
C LEU A 636 -7.95 -18.69 -7.58
N SER A 637 -7.81 -17.49 -8.14
CA SER A 637 -6.82 -16.52 -7.66
C SER A 637 -7.31 -15.74 -6.45
N PHE A 638 -6.38 -15.21 -5.66
CA PHE A 638 -6.69 -14.34 -4.53
C PHE A 638 -7.51 -13.11 -4.96
N ILE A 639 -7.19 -12.54 -6.13
CA ILE A 639 -7.92 -11.40 -6.72
C ILE A 639 -9.37 -11.79 -7.02
N ALA A 640 -9.58 -12.93 -7.69
CA ALA A 640 -10.91 -13.42 -8.02
C ALA A 640 -11.73 -13.76 -6.77
N LEU A 641 -11.07 -14.26 -5.71
CA LEU A 641 -11.71 -14.43 -4.41
C LEU A 641 -12.11 -13.08 -3.80
N ASN A 642 -11.22 -12.08 -3.80
CA ASN A 642 -11.52 -10.76 -3.26
C ASN A 642 -12.68 -10.08 -4.01
N ASP A 643 -12.75 -10.24 -5.34
CA ASP A 643 -13.89 -9.80 -6.14
C ASP A 643 -15.20 -10.47 -5.70
N LEU A 644 -15.17 -11.79 -5.43
CA LEU A 644 -16.34 -12.52 -4.94
C LEU A 644 -16.79 -12.02 -3.56
N LEU A 645 -15.83 -11.78 -2.66
CA LEU A 645 -16.12 -11.28 -1.31
C LEU A 645 -16.72 -9.87 -1.34
N ASN A 646 -16.20 -9.00 -2.21
CA ASN A 646 -16.69 -7.63 -2.35
C ASN A 646 -18.02 -7.55 -3.10
N GLY A 647 -18.25 -8.44 -4.08
CA GLY A 647 -19.46 -8.42 -4.90
C GLY A 647 -20.66 -9.13 -4.27
N TYR A 648 -20.44 -10.08 -3.36
CA TYR A 648 -21.49 -10.94 -2.81
C TYR A 648 -21.37 -11.08 -1.28
N PRO A 649 -21.99 -10.18 -0.50
CA PRO A 649 -21.86 -10.14 0.97
C PRO A 649 -22.25 -11.46 1.65
N ASP A 650 -23.32 -12.12 1.19
CA ASP A 650 -23.79 -13.38 1.77
C ASP A 650 -22.80 -14.52 1.55
N LEU A 651 -22.17 -14.57 0.37
CA LEU A 651 -21.10 -15.50 0.07
C LEU A 651 -19.87 -15.21 0.94
N ALA A 652 -19.56 -13.93 1.15
CA ALA A 652 -18.43 -13.51 1.97
C ALA A 652 -18.60 -13.98 3.42
N ILE A 653 -19.77 -13.79 4.02
CA ILE A 653 -20.08 -14.25 5.38
C ILE A 653 -19.87 -15.77 5.50
N GLN A 654 -20.41 -16.54 4.54
CA GLN A 654 -20.27 -17.99 4.53
C GLN A 654 -18.79 -18.42 4.39
N LEU A 655 -18.05 -17.80 3.48
CA LEU A 655 -16.63 -18.07 3.30
C LEU A 655 -15.83 -17.72 4.55
N PHE A 656 -16.07 -16.57 5.18
CA PHE A 656 -15.39 -16.19 6.42
C PHE A 656 -15.65 -17.19 7.54
N GLN A 657 -16.87 -17.71 7.66
CA GLN A 657 -17.17 -18.79 8.62
C GLN A 657 -16.34 -20.04 8.32
N ASN A 658 -16.32 -20.49 7.07
CA ASN A 658 -15.59 -21.67 6.63
C ASN A 658 -14.06 -21.54 6.76
N ILE A 659 -13.54 -20.32 6.63
CA ILE A 659 -12.10 -20.00 6.71
C ILE A 659 -11.65 -19.81 8.16
N SER A 660 -12.53 -19.36 9.05
CA SER A 660 -12.18 -18.93 10.41
C SER A 660 -11.50 -20.02 11.25
N GLU A 661 -12.03 -21.24 11.24
CA GLU A 661 -11.49 -22.35 12.01
C GLU A 661 -10.21 -22.94 11.38
N PRO A 662 -10.15 -23.23 10.06
CA PRO A 662 -8.92 -23.68 9.42
C PRO A 662 -7.76 -22.69 9.54
N LEU A 663 -7.98 -21.39 9.32
CA LEU A 663 -6.92 -20.39 9.51
C LEU A 663 -6.46 -20.31 10.95
N ARG A 664 -7.40 -20.41 11.91
CA ARG A 664 -7.03 -20.50 13.32
C ARG A 664 -6.15 -21.72 13.56
N LEU A 665 -6.41 -22.88 12.94
CA LEU A 665 -5.58 -24.07 13.08
C LEU A 665 -4.20 -23.90 12.41
N ILE A 666 -4.14 -23.31 11.20
CA ILE A 666 -2.89 -23.05 10.45
C ILE A 666 -2.00 -22.05 11.19
N VAL A 667 -2.54 -20.89 11.58
CA VAL A 667 -1.82 -19.89 12.38
C VAL A 667 -1.30 -20.52 13.66
N ASN A 668 -2.06 -21.43 14.25
CA ASN A 668 -1.58 -22.16 15.41
C ASN A 668 -0.46 -23.15 15.06
N ALA A 669 -0.58 -23.92 13.97
CA ALA A 669 0.42 -24.89 13.53
C ALA A 669 1.76 -24.23 13.15
N ASP A 670 1.74 -23.15 12.38
CA ASP A 670 2.93 -22.35 12.05
C ASP A 670 3.55 -21.74 13.31
N TYR A 671 2.72 -21.25 14.22
CA TYR A 671 3.16 -20.79 15.52
C TYR A 671 3.79 -21.91 16.37
N TYR A 672 3.33 -23.17 16.26
CA TYR A 672 3.92 -24.31 16.96
C TYR A 672 5.23 -24.78 16.30
N ASN A 673 5.33 -24.76 14.98
CA ASN A 673 6.53 -25.15 14.23
C ASN A 673 7.69 -24.16 14.41
N GLN A 674 7.39 -22.89 14.67
CA GLN A 674 8.39 -21.87 14.99
C GLN A 674 8.86 -21.92 16.46
N GLN A 675 8.41 -22.90 17.24
CA GLN A 675 8.61 -22.93 18.68
C GLN A 675 9.34 -24.19 19.16
N THR A 676 10.29 -24.00 20.06
CA THR A 676 10.98 -25.10 20.76
C THR A 676 9.99 -25.91 21.62
N PRO A 677 10.25 -27.20 21.91
CA PRO A 677 9.36 -28.04 22.74
C PRO A 677 8.98 -27.40 24.09
N ALA A 678 9.85 -26.56 24.65
CA ALA A 678 9.61 -25.78 25.86
C ALA A 678 8.52 -24.69 25.68
N GLN A 679 8.46 -24.05 24.51
CA GLN A 679 7.47 -23.03 24.17
C GLN A 679 6.11 -23.68 23.79
N VAL A 680 6.14 -24.83 23.12
CA VAL A 680 4.94 -25.66 22.86
C VAL A 680 4.34 -26.18 24.18
N ALA A 681 5.16 -26.64 25.12
CA ALA A 681 4.73 -27.07 26.46
C ALA A 681 4.16 -25.91 27.29
N TRP A 682 4.80 -24.74 27.25
CA TRP A 682 4.30 -23.51 27.89
C TRP A 682 2.94 -23.08 27.32
N ARG A 683 2.70 -23.27 26.03
CA ARG A 683 1.43 -22.87 25.41
C ARG A 683 0.33 -23.93 25.48
N ASN A 684 0.66 -25.21 25.54
CA ASN A 684 -0.31 -26.26 25.83
C ASN A 684 -0.86 -26.15 27.27
N SER A 685 -0.06 -25.60 28.20
CA SER A 685 -0.58 -25.11 29.50
C SER A 685 -1.47 -23.86 29.43
N CYS A 686 -1.51 -23.16 28.30
CA CYS A 686 -2.41 -22.02 28.05
C CYS A 686 -3.67 -22.41 27.24
N ARG A 687 -3.66 -23.55 26.54
CA ARG A 687 -4.79 -24.05 25.73
C ARG A 687 -5.77 -24.94 26.49
N THR A 688 -5.32 -25.60 27.56
CA THR A 688 -6.26 -26.06 28.59
C THR A 688 -6.87 -24.79 29.18
N ARG A 689 -8.20 -24.62 29.06
CA ARG A 689 -8.97 -23.49 29.61
C ARG A 689 -9.04 -23.55 31.16
N VAL A 690 -7.92 -23.88 31.79
CA VAL A 690 -7.66 -23.64 33.20
C VAL A 690 -6.73 -22.44 33.24
N PRO A 691 -7.15 -21.28 33.75
CA PRO A 691 -6.32 -20.09 33.74
C PRO A 691 -5.12 -20.30 34.68
N GLN A 692 -3.94 -20.48 34.09
CA GLN A 692 -2.66 -20.31 34.79
C GLN A 692 -2.20 -18.84 34.63
N PRO A 693 -1.57 -18.31 35.69
CA PRO A 693 -1.55 -16.89 36.04
C PRO A 693 -0.78 -16.06 35.01
N CYS A 694 -1.28 -14.85 34.74
CA CYS A 694 -0.61 -13.87 33.87
C CYS A 694 0.90 -13.82 34.14
N SER A 695 1.70 -13.82 33.07
CA SER A 695 3.09 -13.40 33.12
C SER A 695 3.13 -11.92 33.48
N ILE A 696 3.43 -11.68 34.75
CA ILE A 696 3.65 -10.36 35.32
C ILE A 696 4.90 -9.74 34.65
N PRO A 697 4.88 -8.47 34.18
CA PRO A 697 6.06 -7.81 33.63
C PRO A 697 7.17 -7.82 34.69
N ARG A 698 8.34 -8.39 34.35
CA ARG A 698 9.40 -8.72 35.32
C ARG A 698 10.05 -7.52 36.02
N THR A 699 9.74 -6.28 35.66
CA THR A 699 10.45 -5.10 36.21
C THR A 699 9.56 -4.10 36.94
N THR A 700 8.28 -3.92 36.57
CA THR A 700 7.40 -2.93 37.24
C THR A 700 6.55 -3.54 38.35
N ALA A 701 6.12 -4.78 38.21
CA ALA A 701 5.17 -5.38 39.14
C ALA A 701 5.77 -5.82 40.47
N LEU A 702 7.07 -6.16 40.51
CA LEU A 702 7.77 -6.42 41.77
C LEU A 702 7.70 -5.17 42.66
N TRP A 703 7.90 -3.98 42.09
CA TRP A 703 7.83 -2.72 42.81
C TRP A 703 6.39 -2.34 43.19
N GLU A 704 5.42 -2.56 42.31
CA GLU A 704 4.00 -2.35 42.62
C GLU A 704 3.52 -3.25 43.77
N ASP A 705 3.86 -4.55 43.75
CA ASP A 705 3.51 -5.50 44.80
C ASP A 705 4.23 -5.19 46.13
N ILE A 706 5.51 -4.81 46.09
CA ILE A 706 6.27 -4.37 47.27
C ILE A 706 5.68 -3.09 47.87
N LEU A 707 5.32 -2.10 47.06
CA LEU A 707 4.70 -0.86 47.55
C LEU A 707 3.32 -1.13 48.16
N GLN A 708 2.54 -2.00 47.51
CA GLN A 708 1.18 -2.34 47.93
C GLN A 708 1.18 -3.12 49.26
N ASP A 709 2.09 -4.06 49.44
CA ASP A 709 2.28 -4.78 50.72
C ASP A 709 2.86 -3.88 51.82
N ALA A 710 3.78 -2.96 51.50
CA ALA A 710 4.29 -1.99 52.46
C ALA A 710 3.18 -1.04 52.96
N ILE A 711 2.30 -0.57 52.07
CA ILE A 711 1.15 0.27 52.44
C ILE A 711 0.16 -0.52 53.28
N ILE A 712 -0.16 -1.77 52.89
CA ILE A 712 -1.08 -2.63 53.64
C ILE A 712 -0.53 -2.96 55.03
N ALA A 713 0.77 -3.27 55.15
CA ALA A 713 1.43 -3.54 56.42
C ALA A 713 1.44 -2.31 57.35
N VAL A 714 1.78 -1.13 56.83
CA VAL A 714 1.78 0.13 57.60
C VAL A 714 0.37 0.49 58.08
N VAL A 715 -0.64 0.29 57.22
CA VAL A 715 -2.05 0.59 57.56
C VAL A 715 -2.60 -0.41 58.57
N LEU A 716 -2.36 -1.71 58.39
CA LEU A 716 -2.79 -2.75 59.34
C LEU A 716 -2.12 -2.58 60.70
N GLN A 717 -0.82 -2.26 60.74
CA GLN A 717 -0.07 -2.09 61.98
C GLN A 717 -0.48 -0.82 62.76
N LYS A 718 -0.74 0.30 62.07
CA LYS A 718 -1.31 1.50 62.72
C LYS A 718 -2.73 1.28 63.25
N LEU A 719 -3.47 0.33 62.68
CA LEU A 719 -4.82 -0.01 63.12
C LEU A 719 -4.82 -1.00 64.28
N THR A 720 -3.91 -1.98 64.32
CA THR A 720 -3.76 -2.86 65.49
C THR A 720 -3.27 -2.07 66.71
N MET A 721 -2.28 -1.20 66.56
CA MET A 721 -1.76 -0.39 67.67
C MET A 721 -2.76 0.62 68.26
N ARG A 722 -3.79 1.03 67.52
CA ARG A 722 -4.80 2.00 68.01
C ARG A 722 -5.91 1.34 68.83
N TYR A 723 -5.99 0.01 68.84
CA TYR A 723 -7.07 -0.75 69.46
C TYR A 723 -6.60 -1.95 70.31
N THR A 724 -5.29 -2.16 70.51
CA THR A 724 -4.73 -3.04 71.54
C THR A 724 -4.03 -2.22 72.65
N PRO A 725 -4.28 -2.47 73.94
CA PRO A 725 -3.52 -1.82 75.01
C PRO A 725 -2.08 -2.40 75.03
N TYR A 726 -1.10 -1.54 74.82
CA TYR A 726 0.33 -1.87 74.86
C TYR A 726 0.81 -1.89 76.33
N VAL A 727 1.42 -2.99 76.81
CA VAL A 727 2.15 -2.99 78.08
C VAL A 727 3.63 -2.78 77.76
N PRO A 728 4.25 -1.66 78.18
CA PRO A 728 5.65 -1.39 77.89
C PRO A 728 6.56 -2.20 78.84
N VAL A 729 7.60 -2.85 78.30
CA VAL A 729 8.76 -3.27 79.09
C VAL A 729 9.75 -2.11 79.11
N ALA A 730 10.20 -1.74 80.31
CA ALA A 730 11.00 -0.55 80.62
C ALA A 730 12.44 -0.60 80.04
N PRO A 731 13.12 0.57 79.93
CA PRO A 731 14.22 0.82 79.02
C PRO A 731 15.59 0.61 79.67
N ASN A 732 16.64 0.39 78.89
CA ASN A 732 17.99 0.85 79.22
C ASN A 732 18.84 1.00 77.95
N VAL A 733 19.64 2.08 77.95
CA VAL A 733 20.68 2.51 76.99
C VAL A 733 20.26 3.57 75.97
N GLU A 734 20.75 4.79 76.19
CA GLU A 734 20.71 5.97 75.30
C GLU A 734 21.76 5.92 74.17
N PRO A 735 21.63 6.77 73.12
CA PRO A 735 22.30 6.62 71.83
C PRO A 735 23.46 7.61 71.61
N GLU A 736 24.61 7.14 71.13
CA GLU A 736 25.69 7.98 70.57
C GLU A 736 25.93 7.58 69.10
N ALA A 737 25.66 8.50 68.16
CA ALA A 737 26.63 9.38 67.51
C ALA A 737 27.08 8.87 66.12
N LEU A 738 26.47 9.41 65.05
CA LEU A 738 27.24 9.93 63.91
C LEU A 738 26.34 10.84 63.02
N VAL A 739 26.85 12.05 62.87
CA VAL A 739 26.27 13.24 62.25
C VAL A 739 26.62 13.30 60.77
N GLY A 740 25.70 13.84 59.96
CA GLY A 740 25.98 14.30 58.58
C GLY A 740 24.72 14.54 57.75
N THR A 741 24.02 15.66 57.98
CA THR A 741 22.84 16.15 57.21
C THR A 741 23.26 17.13 56.09
N PRO A 742 22.45 17.49 55.05
CA PRO A 742 20.98 17.41 55.01
C PRO A 742 20.32 16.93 53.70
N SER A 743 19.12 16.36 53.83
CA SER A 743 18.05 16.47 52.82
C SER A 743 16.93 17.34 53.38
N VAL A 744 16.68 18.49 52.76
CA VAL A 744 15.45 19.25 53.00
C VAL A 744 14.36 18.59 52.15
N LEU A 745 13.67 17.58 52.72
CA LEU A 745 12.26 17.21 52.42
C LEU A 745 11.82 15.86 53.01
N TYR A 746 12.72 15.01 53.53
CA TYR A 746 12.36 13.67 54.02
C TYR A 746 12.60 13.38 55.52
N GLY A 747 13.22 14.30 56.27
CA GLY A 747 13.62 14.07 57.68
C GLY A 747 12.46 13.93 58.68
N GLY A 748 11.29 14.50 58.40
CA GLY A 748 10.15 14.49 59.33
C GLY A 748 9.39 13.16 59.40
N LEU A 749 9.37 12.39 58.31
CA LEU A 749 8.63 11.13 58.24
C LEU A 749 9.40 9.97 58.91
N LEU A 750 10.71 9.93 58.72
CA LEU A 750 11.61 8.91 59.28
C LEU A 750 11.80 9.05 60.80
N LYS A 751 11.87 10.28 61.34
CA LYS A 751 11.92 10.51 62.80
C LYS A 751 10.64 10.09 63.53
N ARG A 752 9.46 10.15 62.87
CA ARG A 752 8.20 9.64 63.43
C ARG A 752 8.05 8.11 63.35
N LEU A 753 8.83 7.44 62.48
CA LEU A 753 8.83 5.99 62.34
C LEU A 753 9.75 5.29 63.38
N GLN A 754 10.73 5.99 63.95
CA GLN A 754 11.65 5.44 64.95
C GLN A 754 11.01 5.08 66.31
N HIS A 755 9.78 5.55 66.61
CA HIS A 755 9.03 5.13 67.80
C HIS A 755 8.35 3.74 67.67
N HIS A 756 8.53 3.04 66.55
CA HIS A 756 7.88 1.76 66.28
C HIS A 756 8.93 0.66 66.03
N HIS A 757 9.47 0.08 67.11
CA HIS A 757 10.61 -0.86 67.09
C HIS A 757 10.46 -2.10 66.19
N HIS A 758 9.25 -2.49 65.75
CA HIS A 758 9.00 -3.72 64.97
C HIS A 758 8.40 -3.53 63.57
N LEU A 759 8.01 -2.30 63.20
CA LEU A 759 7.44 -1.99 61.87
C LEU A 759 8.40 -2.25 60.70
N PRO A 760 9.72 -1.93 60.80
CA PRO A 760 10.67 -2.25 59.73
C PRO A 760 10.80 -3.75 59.49
N CYS A 761 10.74 -4.57 60.55
CA CYS A 761 10.85 -6.02 60.45
C CYS A 761 9.63 -6.64 59.75
N SER A 762 8.41 -6.21 60.06
CA SER A 762 7.19 -6.73 59.40
C SER A 762 7.16 -6.43 57.90
N ILE A 763 7.60 -5.23 57.51
CA ILE A 763 7.73 -4.83 56.11
C ILE A 763 8.84 -5.66 55.43
N ALA A 764 10.00 -5.80 56.07
CA ALA A 764 11.10 -6.62 55.56
C ALA A 764 10.69 -8.09 55.34
N MET A 765 9.92 -8.67 56.26
CA MET A 765 9.42 -10.05 56.10
C MET A 765 8.40 -10.17 54.96
N SER A 766 7.58 -9.14 54.74
CA SER A 766 6.63 -9.14 53.61
C SER A 766 7.36 -9.02 52.26
N VAL A 767 8.43 -8.22 52.21
CA VAL A 767 9.32 -8.15 51.05
C VAL A 767 10.03 -9.48 50.82
N LEU A 768 10.58 -10.09 51.86
CA LEU A 768 11.25 -11.40 51.80
C LEU A 768 10.30 -12.50 51.30
N ARG A 769 9.04 -12.50 51.78
CA ARG A 769 7.99 -13.41 51.28
C ARG A 769 7.79 -13.25 49.78
N ASN A 770 7.76 -12.02 49.26
CA ASN A 770 7.56 -11.79 47.82
C ASN A 770 8.78 -12.22 46.99
N PHE A 771 10.00 -12.02 47.49
CA PHE A 771 11.20 -12.60 46.87
C PHE A 771 11.13 -14.13 46.82
N LEU A 772 10.78 -14.77 47.95
CA LEU A 772 10.57 -16.22 48.02
C LEU A 772 9.46 -16.68 47.08
N TYR A 773 8.34 -15.96 47.02
CA TYR A 773 7.24 -16.25 46.10
C TYR A 773 7.71 -16.25 44.65
N HIS A 774 8.43 -15.20 44.22
CA HIS A 774 8.94 -15.10 42.85
C HIS A 774 10.04 -16.11 42.54
N TYR A 775 10.83 -16.52 43.54
CA TYR A 775 11.78 -17.60 43.39
C TYR A 775 11.07 -18.96 43.23
N ILE A 776 10.10 -19.26 44.10
CA ILE A 776 9.38 -20.54 44.14
C ILE A 776 8.45 -20.67 42.93
N ILE A 777 7.79 -19.61 42.48
CA ILE A 777 6.91 -19.66 41.29
C ILE A 777 7.70 -20.03 40.03
N GLY A 778 8.97 -19.63 39.95
CA GLY A 778 9.88 -20.01 38.87
C GLY A 778 10.11 -21.52 38.80
N TRP A 779 10.08 -22.20 39.95
CA TRP A 779 10.28 -23.64 40.09
C TRP A 779 8.99 -24.45 39.97
N VAL A 780 7.97 -24.13 40.78
CA VAL A 780 6.78 -24.97 40.96
C VAL A 780 5.67 -24.66 39.95
N ARG A 781 5.72 -23.49 39.29
CA ARG A 781 4.73 -23.01 38.30
C ARG A 781 3.26 -23.13 38.76
N SER A 782 3.02 -23.08 40.07
CA SER A 782 1.68 -23.02 40.66
C SER A 782 1.61 -21.82 41.61
N PRO A 783 0.78 -20.80 41.31
CA PRO A 783 0.68 -19.60 42.12
C PRO A 783 0.19 -19.90 43.53
N VAL A 784 -0.79 -20.80 43.67
CA VAL A 784 -1.33 -21.19 44.97
C VAL A 784 -0.26 -21.87 45.82
N VAL A 785 0.52 -22.79 45.24
CA VAL A 785 1.59 -23.50 45.97
C VAL A 785 2.73 -22.54 46.31
N ALA A 786 3.13 -21.68 45.38
CA ALA A 786 4.18 -20.68 45.65
C ALA A 786 3.75 -19.70 46.76
N THR A 787 2.48 -19.27 46.78
CA THR A 787 1.95 -18.40 47.85
C THR A 787 1.92 -19.12 49.19
N VAL A 788 1.45 -20.37 49.23
CA VAL A 788 1.41 -21.15 50.48
C VAL A 788 2.82 -21.40 51.01
N VAL A 789 3.75 -21.85 50.18
CA VAL A 789 5.11 -22.19 50.60
C VAL A 789 5.90 -20.94 51.00
N SER A 790 5.82 -19.84 50.24
CA SER A 790 6.47 -18.58 50.62
C SER A 790 5.90 -18.01 51.92
N THR A 791 4.60 -18.17 52.17
CA THR A 791 3.98 -17.70 53.41
C THR A 791 4.32 -18.60 54.59
N MET A 792 4.38 -19.92 54.39
CA MET A 792 4.87 -20.87 55.41
C MET A 792 6.32 -20.61 55.79
N ALA A 793 7.18 -20.34 54.80
CA ALA A 793 8.60 -20.09 55.03
C ALA A 793 8.85 -18.83 55.89
N VAL A 794 8.00 -17.81 55.76
CA VAL A 794 8.15 -16.54 56.48
C VAL A 794 7.29 -16.47 57.75
N ALA A 795 6.34 -17.40 57.94
CA ALA A 795 5.43 -17.41 59.09
C ALA A 795 6.14 -17.37 60.47
N PRO A 796 7.21 -18.14 60.74
CA PRO A 796 7.92 -18.06 62.03
C PRO A 796 8.52 -16.67 62.30
N LEU A 797 9.12 -16.08 61.27
CA LEU A 797 9.76 -14.76 61.34
C LEU A 797 8.71 -13.64 61.48
N ARG A 798 7.54 -13.82 60.88
CA ARG A 798 6.42 -12.88 61.03
C ARG A 798 5.79 -12.97 62.42
N VAL A 799 5.63 -14.18 62.99
CA VAL A 799 5.18 -14.37 64.37
C VAL A 799 6.17 -13.73 65.36
N TRP A 800 7.48 -13.91 65.12
CA TRP A 800 8.53 -13.23 65.89
C TRP A 800 8.44 -11.69 65.78
N SER A 801 8.08 -11.15 64.61
CA SER A 801 7.90 -9.70 64.42
C SER A 801 6.75 -9.08 65.24
N TYR A 802 5.85 -9.91 65.77
CA TYR A 802 4.79 -9.47 66.69
C TYR A 802 5.27 -9.31 68.15
N GLY A 803 6.57 -9.54 68.42
CA GLY A 803 7.16 -9.37 69.76
C GLY A 803 7.12 -10.64 70.63
N ILE A 804 6.77 -11.78 70.04
CA ILE A 804 6.79 -13.09 70.72
C ILE A 804 8.23 -13.63 70.69
N MET A 805 8.80 -14.00 71.84
CA MET A 805 10.14 -14.57 71.90
C MET A 805 10.19 -15.90 71.15
N TYR A 806 11.32 -16.18 70.50
CA TYR A 806 11.48 -17.37 69.64
C TYR A 806 11.19 -18.69 70.38
N CYS A 807 11.46 -18.74 71.69
CA CYS A 807 11.20 -19.89 72.55
C CYS A 807 9.70 -20.18 72.78
N ASP A 808 8.82 -19.19 72.60
CA ASP A 808 7.38 -19.31 72.85
C ASP A 808 6.57 -19.56 71.58
N ILE A 809 7.25 -19.67 70.42
CA ILE A 809 6.60 -19.89 69.12
C ILE A 809 6.16 -21.35 69.00
N ASN A 810 4.88 -21.60 69.25
CA ASN A 810 4.28 -22.92 69.04
C ASN A 810 3.98 -23.20 67.56
N PHE A 811 4.12 -24.46 67.15
CA PHE A 811 3.82 -24.91 65.77
C PHE A 811 2.41 -24.51 65.32
N LYS A 812 1.42 -24.57 66.23
CA LYS A 812 0.05 -24.11 65.98
C LYS A 812 -0.01 -22.64 65.54
N MET A 813 0.77 -21.76 66.17
CA MET A 813 0.80 -20.32 65.84
C MET A 813 1.40 -20.08 64.45
N VAL A 814 2.48 -20.78 64.12
CA VAL A 814 3.14 -20.72 62.81
C VAL A 814 2.22 -21.25 61.71
N LEU A 815 1.57 -22.38 61.95
CA LEU A 815 0.66 -23.00 60.97
C LEU A 815 -0.56 -22.11 60.71
N GLU A 816 -1.19 -21.57 61.75
CA GLU A 816 -2.32 -20.66 61.60
C GLU A 816 -1.93 -19.37 60.88
N GLU A 817 -0.75 -18.81 61.15
CA GLU A 817 -0.25 -17.61 60.46
C GLU A 817 0.05 -17.88 58.99
N ALA A 818 0.62 -19.05 58.69
CA ALA A 818 0.86 -19.46 57.32
C ALA A 818 -0.45 -19.69 56.54
N VAL A 819 -1.43 -20.35 57.15
CA VAL A 819 -2.75 -20.59 56.53
C VAL A 819 -3.49 -19.27 56.31
N CYS A 820 -3.55 -18.39 57.31
CA CYS A 820 -4.18 -17.09 57.17
C CYS A 820 -3.50 -16.25 56.08
N GLY A 821 -2.16 -16.17 56.12
CA GLY A 821 -1.40 -15.42 55.13
C GLY A 821 -1.58 -15.97 53.71
N ALA A 822 -1.70 -17.29 53.54
CA ALA A 822 -2.01 -17.90 52.25
C ALA A 822 -3.43 -17.57 51.78
N VAL A 823 -4.45 -17.68 52.65
CA VAL A 823 -5.85 -17.39 52.31
C VAL A 823 -6.04 -15.92 51.93
N VAL A 824 -5.46 -14.98 52.70
CA VAL A 824 -5.54 -13.54 52.40
C VAL A 824 -4.87 -13.20 51.07
N SER A 825 -3.80 -13.91 50.72
CA SER A 825 -3.06 -13.66 49.47
C SER A 825 -3.74 -14.31 48.25
N VAL A 826 -4.42 -15.43 48.42
CA VAL A 826 -5.10 -16.19 47.34
C VAL A 826 -6.51 -15.66 47.06
N ALA A 827 -7.24 -15.15 48.06
CA ALA A 827 -8.63 -14.73 47.88
C ALA A 827 -8.83 -13.59 46.84
N PRO A 828 -8.01 -12.52 46.79
CA PRO A 828 -8.17 -11.44 45.81
C PRO A 828 -7.90 -11.90 44.38
N THR A 829 -6.90 -12.78 44.18
CA THR A 829 -6.56 -13.34 42.87
C THR A 829 -7.66 -14.28 42.37
N THR A 830 -8.25 -15.06 43.27
CA THR A 830 -9.36 -15.97 42.94
C THR A 830 -10.64 -15.19 42.61
N ALA A 831 -10.93 -14.12 43.37
CA ALA A 831 -12.02 -13.20 43.10
C ALA A 831 -11.93 -12.53 41.72
N TYR A 832 -10.73 -12.05 41.37
CA TYR A 832 -10.48 -11.41 40.08
C TYR A 832 -10.69 -12.38 38.91
N ARG A 833 -10.26 -13.64 39.06
CA ARG A 833 -10.53 -14.69 38.06
C ARG A 833 -12.02 -14.97 37.90
N TYR A 834 -12.77 -15.02 39.01
CA TYR A 834 -14.21 -15.26 38.96
C TYR A 834 -14.95 -14.08 38.31
N MET A 835 -14.52 -12.84 38.58
CA MET A 835 -15.04 -11.63 37.94
C MET A 835 -14.84 -11.65 36.43
N LEU A 836 -13.63 -11.97 35.94
CA LEU A 836 -13.35 -12.08 34.51
C LEU A 836 -14.21 -13.16 33.84
N SER A 837 -14.43 -14.29 34.52
CA SER A 837 -15.33 -15.35 34.06
C SER A 837 -16.80 -14.90 33.97
N LEU A 838 -17.24 -14.05 34.91
CA LEU A 838 -18.58 -13.48 34.93
C LEU A 838 -18.76 -12.43 33.83
N GLN A 839 -17.77 -11.58 33.62
CA GLN A 839 -17.75 -10.60 32.54
C GLN A 839 -17.86 -11.30 31.17
N ASP A 840 -17.02 -12.31 30.93
CA ASP A 840 -17.03 -13.07 29.68
C ASP A 840 -18.39 -13.78 29.44
N ARG A 841 -19.00 -14.34 30.50
CA ARG A 841 -20.36 -14.91 30.41
C ARG A 841 -21.42 -13.86 30.05
N CYS A 842 -21.32 -12.65 30.61
CA CYS A 842 -22.23 -11.55 30.30
C CYS A 842 -22.04 -11.00 28.88
N GLU A 843 -20.80 -10.86 28.42
CA GLU A 843 -20.45 -10.40 27.07
C GLU A 843 -20.91 -11.40 26.00
N ARG A 844 -20.72 -12.71 26.25
CA ARG A 844 -21.23 -13.75 25.35
C ARG A 844 -22.75 -13.77 25.24
N ARG A 845 -23.47 -13.52 26.35
CA ARG A 845 -24.94 -13.43 26.31
C ARG A 845 -25.44 -12.17 25.60
N ARG A 846 -24.70 -11.06 25.67
CA ARG A 846 -25.09 -9.79 25.04
C ARG A 846 -24.59 -9.62 23.60
N GLN A 847 -23.70 -10.49 23.12
CA GLN A 847 -23.03 -10.40 21.81
C GLN A 847 -22.39 -9.02 21.54
N ARG A 848 -22.06 -8.27 22.59
CA ARG A 848 -21.39 -6.95 22.54
C ARG A 848 -20.46 -6.78 23.75
N PRO A 849 -19.30 -6.11 23.58
CA PRO A 849 -18.37 -5.86 24.67
C PRO A 849 -18.99 -4.95 25.74
N MET A 850 -18.70 -5.24 27.01
CA MET A 850 -19.30 -4.55 28.15
C MET A 850 -18.65 -3.16 28.32
N GLY A 851 -19.45 -2.09 28.40
CA GLY A 851 -18.92 -0.73 28.55
C GLY A 851 -18.13 -0.53 29.84
N GLN A 852 -17.10 0.34 29.82
CA GLN A 852 -16.16 0.57 30.92
C GLN A 852 -16.84 0.89 32.26
N ALA A 853 -17.93 1.67 32.25
CA ALA A 853 -18.69 2.00 33.45
C ALA A 853 -19.27 0.74 34.12
N MET A 854 -19.82 -0.19 33.33
CA MET A 854 -20.44 -1.42 33.83
C MET A 854 -19.38 -2.42 34.32
N GLN A 855 -18.21 -2.46 33.68
CA GLN A 855 -17.06 -3.25 34.15
C GLN A 855 -16.58 -2.77 35.53
N LEU A 856 -16.49 -1.44 35.72
CA LEU A 856 -16.11 -0.84 37.00
C LEU A 856 -17.15 -1.12 38.09
N SER A 857 -18.45 -1.06 37.78
CA SER A 857 -19.52 -1.40 38.71
C SER A 857 -19.46 -2.87 39.15
N LEU A 858 -19.26 -3.79 38.20
CA LEU A 858 -19.14 -5.22 38.50
C LEU A 858 -17.93 -5.51 39.39
N MET A 859 -16.80 -4.83 39.13
CA MET A 859 -15.60 -4.96 39.94
C MET A 859 -15.79 -4.42 41.37
N ALA A 860 -16.53 -3.33 41.54
CA ALA A 860 -16.84 -2.78 42.85
C ALA A 860 -17.70 -3.74 43.68
N VAL A 861 -18.73 -4.35 43.07
CA VAL A 861 -19.65 -5.29 43.75
C VAL A 861 -18.93 -6.56 44.18
N VAL A 862 -18.11 -7.16 43.32
CA VAL A 862 -17.35 -8.38 43.67
C VAL A 862 -16.35 -8.11 44.79
N LYS A 863 -15.67 -6.95 44.76
CA LYS A 863 -14.73 -6.56 45.83
C LYS A 863 -15.44 -6.28 47.16
N ALA A 864 -16.61 -5.65 47.14
CA ALA A 864 -17.42 -5.43 48.34
C ALA A 864 -17.87 -6.76 48.97
N LEU A 865 -18.36 -7.71 48.15
CA LEU A 865 -18.79 -9.03 48.63
C LEU A 865 -17.64 -9.85 49.24
N LEU A 866 -16.43 -9.82 48.66
CA LEU A 866 -15.27 -10.49 49.26
C LEU A 866 -14.77 -9.77 50.52
N GLY A 867 -14.83 -8.44 50.58
CA GLY A 867 -14.52 -7.68 51.79
C GLY A 867 -15.43 -8.07 52.95
N VAL A 868 -16.74 -8.23 52.70
CA VAL A 868 -17.74 -8.64 53.70
C VAL A 868 -17.51 -10.06 54.22
N VAL A 869 -16.96 -10.98 53.42
CA VAL A 869 -16.74 -12.38 53.80
C VAL A 869 -15.36 -12.61 54.44
N ILE A 870 -14.32 -11.92 53.98
CA ILE A 870 -12.94 -12.11 54.47
C ILE A 870 -12.73 -11.36 55.80
N PHE A 871 -13.35 -10.20 55.98
CA PHE A 871 -13.13 -9.36 57.15
C PHE A 871 -13.57 -10.02 58.48
N PRO A 872 -14.74 -10.71 58.60
CA PRO A 872 -15.13 -11.40 59.83
C PRO A 872 -14.16 -12.51 60.23
N VAL A 873 -13.57 -13.21 59.27
CA VAL A 873 -12.64 -14.33 59.50
C VAL A 873 -11.28 -13.83 60.01
N ILE A 874 -10.79 -12.70 59.51
CA ILE A 874 -9.56 -12.07 60.01
C ILE A 874 -9.80 -11.42 61.39
N TYR A 875 -10.97 -10.81 61.60
CA TYR A 875 -11.28 -10.11 62.85
C TYR A 875 -11.59 -11.05 64.04
N GLN A 876 -11.97 -12.29 63.79
CA GLN A 876 -12.09 -13.31 64.85
C GLN A 876 -10.76 -13.59 65.58
N ARG A 877 -9.59 -13.26 64.98
CA ARG A 877 -8.29 -13.66 65.54
C ARG A 877 -7.66 -12.65 66.51
N ASN A 878 -7.99 -11.36 66.48
CA ASN A 878 -7.40 -10.38 67.40
C ASN A 878 -7.98 -10.43 68.84
N PHE A 879 -9.04 -11.20 69.09
CA PHE A 879 -9.72 -11.24 70.39
C PHE A 879 -9.49 -12.53 71.20
N ILE A 880 -8.94 -13.58 70.58
CA ILE A 880 -8.83 -14.91 71.22
C ILE A 880 -7.68 -14.99 72.25
N TYR A 881 -6.79 -14.00 72.29
CA TYR A 881 -5.71 -13.99 73.29
C TYR A 881 -5.92 -13.02 74.46
N THR A 882 -7.06 -12.30 74.59
CA THR A 882 -7.28 -11.47 75.80
C THR A 882 -8.65 -11.42 76.49
N GLN A 883 -9.86 -11.66 75.92
CA GLN A 883 -11.10 -11.77 76.73
C GLN A 883 -12.31 -12.48 76.04
N PRO A 884 -13.27 -13.07 76.80
CA PRO A 884 -14.46 -13.74 76.26
C PRO A 884 -15.71 -12.85 76.32
N THR A 885 -16.23 -12.36 75.19
CA THR A 885 -17.68 -12.17 74.89
C THR A 885 -17.88 -11.44 73.55
N ALA A 886 -18.75 -12.00 72.69
CA ALA A 886 -18.94 -11.60 71.29
C ALA A 886 -20.03 -10.53 71.04
N SER A 887 -20.61 -9.91 72.07
CA SER A 887 -21.85 -9.13 71.94
C SER A 887 -21.71 -7.63 71.65
N ARG A 888 -20.49 -7.10 71.40
CA ARG A 888 -20.28 -5.66 71.09
C ARG A 888 -20.00 -5.33 69.62
N PHE A 889 -20.08 -6.30 68.71
CA PHE A 889 -19.56 -6.17 67.34
C PHE A 889 -20.46 -5.45 66.31
N TRP A 890 -21.70 -5.09 66.66
CA TRP A 890 -22.65 -4.46 65.72
C TRP A 890 -22.88 -2.97 66.04
N LYS A 891 -21.83 -2.14 65.94
CA LYS A 891 -22.01 -0.68 65.83
C LYS A 891 -21.75 -0.24 64.39
N ALA A 892 -22.76 0.36 63.78
CA ALA A 892 -22.80 0.80 62.37
C ALA A 892 -21.64 1.72 61.97
N ASP A 893 -21.10 2.49 62.93
CA ASP A 893 -20.03 3.47 62.69
C ASP A 893 -18.70 2.83 62.26
N ALA A 894 -18.40 1.63 62.77
CA ALA A 894 -17.18 0.90 62.39
C ALA A 894 -17.26 0.35 60.95
N PHE A 895 -18.48 0.04 60.48
CA PHE A 895 -18.75 -0.45 59.14
C PHE A 895 -18.69 0.68 58.11
N TYR A 896 -19.28 1.84 58.41
CA TYR A 896 -19.22 3.03 57.56
C TYR A 896 -17.80 3.58 57.38
N ALA A 897 -17.00 3.58 58.44
CA ALA A 897 -15.59 3.96 58.37
C ALA A 897 -14.75 2.98 57.52
N TYR A 898 -15.18 1.73 57.37
CA TYR A 898 -14.53 0.73 56.52
C TYR A 898 -14.84 0.91 55.03
N GLU A 899 -16.08 1.25 54.67
CA GLU A 899 -16.44 1.56 53.27
C GLU A 899 -15.69 2.79 52.74
N MET A 900 -15.63 3.87 53.53
CA MET A 900 -14.86 5.07 53.17
C MET A 900 -13.36 4.77 53.01
N LYS A 901 -12.81 3.81 53.79
CA LYS A 901 -11.41 3.38 53.68
C LYS A 901 -11.13 2.59 52.40
N GLN A 902 -12.04 1.72 51.98
CA GLN A 902 -11.90 0.99 50.71
C GLN A 902 -11.99 1.95 49.53
N LEU A 903 -12.88 2.94 49.60
CA LEU A 903 -13.01 3.98 48.59
C LEU A 903 -11.70 4.79 48.46
N LEU A 904 -11.10 5.21 49.58
CA LEU A 904 -9.85 5.98 49.58
C LEU A 904 -8.65 5.16 49.07
N SER A 905 -8.58 3.87 49.42
CA SER A 905 -7.55 2.95 48.92
C SER A 905 -7.66 2.76 47.40
N VAL A 906 -8.87 2.66 46.87
CA VAL A 906 -9.10 2.55 45.42
C VAL A 906 -8.73 3.84 44.70
N LEU A 907 -9.09 5.01 45.26
CA LEU A 907 -8.72 6.31 44.69
C LEU A 907 -7.20 6.52 44.64
N LEU A 908 -6.48 6.17 45.71
CA LEU A 908 -5.02 6.26 45.73
C LEU A 908 -4.36 5.35 44.67
N ARG A 909 -4.90 4.13 44.48
CA ARG A 909 -4.41 3.20 43.44
C ARG A 909 -4.63 3.72 42.03
N CYS A 910 -5.78 4.35 41.76
CA CYS A 910 -6.04 4.99 40.48
C CYS A 910 -5.05 6.13 40.20
N SER A 911 -4.73 6.93 41.22
CA SER A 911 -3.77 8.04 41.11
C SER A 911 -2.35 7.56 40.83
N VAL A 912 -1.87 6.53 41.55
CA VAL A 912 -0.53 5.96 41.36
C VAL A 912 -0.40 5.32 39.97
N HIS A 913 -1.41 4.58 39.52
CA HIS A 913 -1.42 3.99 38.18
C HIS A 913 -1.39 5.06 37.08
N LYS A 914 -2.08 6.18 37.27
CA LYS A 914 -2.07 7.32 36.34
C LYS A 914 -0.69 8.00 36.30
N CYS A 915 -0.05 8.18 37.45
CA CYS A 915 1.32 8.72 37.53
C CYS A 915 2.36 7.80 36.87
N LEU A 916 2.32 6.49 37.12
CA LEU A 916 3.23 5.53 36.51
C LEU A 916 3.06 5.44 34.99
N LYS A 917 1.81 5.52 34.51
CA LYS A 917 1.51 5.56 33.07
C LYS A 917 1.96 6.86 32.39
N MET A 918 1.89 8.00 33.09
CA MET A 918 2.48 9.25 32.62
C MET A 918 4.01 9.19 32.60
N MET A 919 4.65 8.54 33.57
CA MET A 919 6.10 8.35 33.60
C MET A 919 6.63 7.33 32.60
N SER A 920 5.80 6.43 32.06
CA SER A 920 6.20 5.52 30.97
C SER A 920 5.92 6.09 29.58
N LEU A 921 5.21 7.23 29.50
CA LEU A 921 4.90 7.96 28.26
C LEU A 921 5.84 9.16 28.05
N ALA A 922 6.55 9.60 29.10
CA ALA A 922 7.74 10.45 29.03
C ALA A 922 8.99 9.55 28.95
#